data_AF-A0AAE0W149-F1
#
_entry.id   AF-A0AAE0W149-F1
#
_cell.length_a   1.000
_cell.length_b   1.000
_cell.length_c   1.000
_cell.angle_alpha   90.00
_cell.angle_beta   90.00
_cell.angle_gamma   90.00
#
_symmetry.space_group_name_H-M   'P 1'
#
loop_
_entity.id
_entity.type
_entity.pdbx_description
1 polymer ?
#
loop_
_entity_poly.entity_id
_entity_poly.type
_entity_poly.pdbx_seq_one_letter_code
_entity_poly.pdbx_strand_id
1 'polypeptide(L)'
;MENIWLWMVYFLTLCGICWGEDVVYHVPEEQPNNTYIGNLSNDSNLRSVVSEADLNTMTFSFLTKGDAYSKYFYIDDKSSAIFTKTRLDREQLCQFVATCMLPLEIAASIGSFFRILKVNIYLEDINDHSPTFSKSVYSLPIPEDVLVGTPYSIEGAKDLDNSQNFSLQTYELRPKDVPFSVQFVKNLDGSSLVRLRVMEPLDRETEEFYYMDLTAKDGDDPPLTGSLFINVTVIDVNDNPPRFTAPSYNITVNEDVSNGSMILTVLATDLDKGYNGLVNYRLSPHQINEIFELFNINQVTGNITVIGKLVFTPGKVYKIIVEAYDLGDQTLASQTFVYVNVEDSGNNPPEIYINVLTNVGFAVVSELAKPGTVVAHVSVVDHDPGNEGEVVCTIQRDYFDIDTLPSANEYKVVVARQLDHERQNSTNVTVYCQDSGNPPLRSSTTFKVQILDENDNTPRFTQPFYETSIAENNEIGISVITVQADDIDDGANAEILYRLSPSVVDYFYIERSGLIRAKTILDREETSSLNFLVYAVDGGSPQRTGSASIRIQILDINDEKPVFNRVSYEFIISENRPSDTDVGMVSATDGDSGENARIAFVIHPFYYQRVPFVVFSDGRIKTNTELDREMVSIYDFQVIAKDDGSPSLNRSVDVKVIVKDENDNFPTINFPTPKNNTVRVPLSILPWSIITRIRASDADEPGNGNSRIKYMITNNTQIFRVYSDTGDIQVTNYITEQDYDSKIFELEIVVSDFGTPKSLSSTATLTIDLQAVNVTGISMQSKEEGQSYFVIAIAVGIVTAVLSAGIVVIIFVIRKLDRQKQQHRRQSDPVHEDKMFDGSITVFSLPSEDSLLGEKKKKEVSFSLEEDVFSDEELVQKNHITGHKTFMPALYLTPIKKTDDNHSETSADTGTNDSGRGGSDEDIHLHSFSTVSSPRDKCRGDSVRIRQEIIPFSFKRNLNTPGYLFEEAKLPNKIMLLQNDSDVHGDCKSNGSDCHEAVSKDVVV
;
A
#
# COMPACT_ATOMS: atom_id res chain seq x y z
N MET A 1 -25.00 -109.29 -45.37
CA MET A 1 -23.70 -108.65 -45.65
C MET A 1 -22.72 -108.99 -44.52
N GLU A 2 -22.36 -110.26 -44.25
CA GLU A 2 -21.79 -111.35 -45.06
C GLU A 2 -20.24 -111.39 -45.10
N ASN A 3 -19.68 -112.61 -45.08
CA ASN A 3 -18.28 -112.98 -45.30
C ASN A 3 -17.22 -112.80 -44.19
N ILE A 4 -17.57 -112.48 -42.94
CA ILE A 4 -16.62 -112.59 -41.79
C ILE A 4 -17.06 -113.64 -40.77
N TRP A 5 -18.35 -113.75 -40.45
CA TRP A 5 -18.86 -114.64 -39.40
C TRP A 5 -18.73 -116.15 -39.68
N LEU A 6 -18.64 -116.59 -40.94
CA LEU A 6 -18.58 -118.03 -41.26
C LEU A 6 -17.25 -118.71 -40.91
N TRP A 7 -16.14 -117.97 -40.75
CA TRP A 7 -14.81 -118.58 -40.67
C TRP A 7 -14.33 -118.92 -39.24
N MET A 8 -14.72 -118.16 -38.21
CA MET A 8 -14.30 -118.48 -36.83
C MET A 8 -15.14 -119.60 -36.18
N VAL A 9 -16.41 -119.76 -36.56
CA VAL A 9 -17.29 -120.84 -36.05
C VAL A 9 -16.75 -122.23 -36.42
N TYR A 10 -15.96 -122.34 -37.49
CA TYR A 10 -15.43 -123.63 -37.98
C TYR A 10 -14.13 -124.08 -37.28
N PHE A 11 -13.46 -123.23 -36.49
CA PHE A 11 -12.10 -123.53 -35.98
C PHE A 11 -12.06 -123.96 -34.50
N LEU A 12 -13.15 -123.81 -33.74
CA LEU A 12 -13.22 -124.16 -32.31
C LEU A 12 -13.93 -125.49 -32.01
N THR A 13 -14.39 -126.21 -33.03
CA THR A 13 -15.18 -127.45 -32.88
C THR A 13 -14.37 -128.75 -32.86
N LEU A 14 -13.03 -128.68 -32.94
CA LEU A 14 -12.16 -129.86 -33.15
C LEU A 14 -10.92 -129.96 -32.22
N CYS A 15 -11.06 -129.64 -30.93
CA CYS A 15 -10.13 -130.18 -29.90
C CYS A 15 -10.74 -130.29 -28.48
N GLY A 16 -12.03 -130.62 -28.36
CA GLY A 16 -12.69 -130.78 -27.06
C GLY A 16 -12.52 -132.17 -26.46
N ILE A 17 -11.39 -132.46 -25.78
CA ILE A 17 -11.21 -133.67 -24.97
C ILE A 17 -10.47 -133.34 -23.65
N CYS A 18 -11.04 -133.82 -22.52
CA CYS A 18 -10.43 -133.94 -21.19
C CYS A 18 -9.98 -132.68 -20.42
N TRP A 19 -10.93 -131.79 -20.10
CA TRP A 19 -11.04 -131.24 -18.73
C TRP A 19 -12.49 -131.43 -18.25
N GLY A 20 -12.69 -131.64 -16.94
CA GLY A 20 -14.02 -131.92 -16.39
C GLY A 20 -14.80 -130.65 -16.11
N GLU A 21 -16.13 -130.70 -16.28
CA GLU A 21 -17.05 -129.61 -15.96
C GLU A 21 -17.19 -129.43 -14.44
N ASP A 22 -17.12 -128.18 -13.98
CA ASP A 22 -17.44 -127.76 -12.62
C ASP A 22 -18.98 -127.68 -12.47
N VAL A 23 -19.51 -128.06 -11.32
CA VAL A 23 -20.94 -127.94 -11.01
C VAL A 23 -21.24 -126.51 -10.56
N VAL A 24 -22.34 -125.92 -11.04
CA VAL A 24 -22.75 -124.56 -10.66
C VAL A 24 -24.16 -124.60 -10.10
N TYR A 25 -24.36 -123.95 -8.96
CA TYR A 25 -25.68 -123.74 -8.36
C TYR A 25 -25.91 -122.25 -8.12
N HIS A 26 -27.18 -121.86 -8.22
CA HIS A 26 -27.67 -120.54 -7.87
C HIS A 26 -28.60 -120.70 -6.67
N VAL A 27 -28.37 -119.91 -5.63
CA VAL A 27 -29.10 -119.97 -4.37
C VAL A 27 -29.40 -118.51 -4.00
N PRO A 28 -30.67 -118.07 -4.00
CA PRO A 28 -31.03 -116.80 -3.39
C PRO A 28 -30.51 -116.77 -1.96
N GLU A 29 -30.16 -115.60 -1.46
CA GLU A 29 -29.67 -115.52 -0.10
C GLU A 29 -30.79 -115.66 0.97
N GLU A 30 -30.37 -115.56 2.22
CA GLU A 30 -31.17 -115.55 3.44
C GLU A 30 -32.09 -116.78 3.64
N GLN A 31 -31.92 -117.81 2.81
CA GLN A 31 -32.63 -119.09 2.87
C GLN A 31 -32.43 -119.78 4.21
N PRO A 32 -33.47 -120.45 4.77
CA PRO A 32 -33.35 -121.15 6.02
C PRO A 32 -32.30 -122.26 5.96
N ASN A 33 -31.85 -122.72 7.12
CA ASN A 33 -31.06 -123.94 7.18
C ASN A 33 -31.85 -125.14 6.64
N ASN A 34 -31.12 -126.17 6.19
CA ASN A 34 -31.71 -127.37 5.58
C ASN A 34 -32.42 -127.13 4.22
N THR A 35 -32.12 -126.02 3.55
CA THR A 35 -32.63 -125.72 2.19
C THR A 35 -31.86 -126.53 1.15
N TYR A 36 -32.58 -127.19 0.23
CA TYR A 36 -32.01 -127.97 -0.87
C TYR A 36 -31.39 -127.06 -1.93
N ILE A 37 -30.18 -127.38 -2.38
CA ILE A 37 -29.44 -126.61 -3.39
C ILE A 37 -29.35 -127.37 -4.71
N GLY A 38 -29.04 -128.67 -4.66
CA GLY A 38 -28.86 -129.49 -5.87
C GLY A 38 -28.39 -130.92 -5.56
N ASN A 39 -28.22 -131.74 -6.59
CA ASN A 39 -27.85 -133.15 -6.46
C ASN A 39 -26.51 -133.46 -7.16
N LEU A 40 -25.47 -133.64 -6.36
CA LEU A 40 -24.09 -133.84 -6.83
C LEU A 40 -23.92 -135.10 -7.69
N SER A 41 -24.80 -136.10 -7.59
CA SER A 41 -24.74 -137.33 -8.39
C SER A 41 -25.49 -137.25 -9.72
N ASN A 42 -26.46 -136.33 -9.85
CA ASN A 42 -27.19 -136.08 -11.10
C ASN A 42 -26.54 -134.96 -11.90
N ASP A 43 -26.15 -133.88 -11.22
CA ASP A 43 -25.78 -132.60 -11.85
C ASP A 43 -24.28 -132.54 -12.17
N SER A 44 -23.50 -133.53 -11.72
CA SER A 44 -22.12 -133.71 -12.13
C SER A 44 -21.95 -134.81 -13.19
N ASN A 45 -20.91 -134.67 -14.01
CA ASN A 45 -20.58 -135.60 -15.09
C ASN A 45 -19.88 -136.88 -14.55
N LEU A 46 -20.51 -137.55 -13.57
CA LEU A 46 -20.11 -138.83 -12.98
C LEU A 46 -20.84 -140.03 -13.60
N ARG A 47 -22.11 -139.85 -13.99
CA ARG A 47 -22.94 -140.86 -14.67
C ARG A 47 -22.36 -141.40 -15.99
N SER A 48 -21.39 -140.69 -16.59
CA SER A 48 -20.66 -141.10 -17.79
C SER A 48 -19.41 -141.96 -17.52
N VAL A 49 -18.99 -142.07 -16.25
CA VAL A 49 -17.72 -142.69 -15.83
C VAL A 49 -17.92 -143.88 -14.89
N VAL A 50 -19.04 -143.93 -14.16
CA VAL A 50 -19.33 -144.88 -13.09
C VAL A 50 -20.69 -145.55 -13.37
N SER A 51 -20.86 -146.84 -13.04
CA SER A 51 -22.12 -147.55 -13.31
C SER A 51 -23.26 -147.05 -12.43
N GLU A 52 -24.51 -147.18 -12.87
CA GLU A 52 -25.66 -146.65 -12.11
C GLU A 52 -25.89 -147.40 -10.77
N ALA A 53 -25.38 -148.62 -10.61
CA ALA A 53 -25.40 -149.31 -9.31
C ALA A 53 -24.33 -148.74 -8.35
N ASP A 54 -23.14 -148.45 -8.87
CA ASP A 54 -22.04 -147.85 -8.10
C ASP A 54 -22.35 -146.39 -7.73
N LEU A 55 -22.96 -145.63 -8.64
CA LEU A 55 -23.35 -144.23 -8.42
C LEU A 55 -24.37 -144.09 -7.28
N ASN A 56 -25.31 -145.03 -7.18
CA ASN A 56 -26.30 -145.11 -6.10
C ASN A 56 -25.73 -145.59 -4.74
N THR A 57 -24.44 -145.94 -4.69
CA THR A 57 -23.73 -146.31 -3.44
C THR A 57 -22.46 -145.47 -3.22
N MET A 58 -22.36 -144.34 -3.92
CA MET A 58 -21.22 -143.43 -3.91
C MET A 58 -21.29 -142.45 -2.74
N THR A 59 -20.15 -142.25 -2.06
CA THR A 59 -20.03 -141.31 -0.93
C THR A 59 -19.53 -139.96 -1.40
N PHE A 60 -20.12 -138.87 -0.89
CA PHE A 60 -19.77 -137.49 -1.24
C PHE A 60 -19.38 -136.73 0.04
N SER A 61 -18.18 -136.17 0.08
CA SER A 61 -17.65 -135.50 1.28
C SER A 61 -16.81 -134.27 0.94
N PHE A 62 -16.98 -133.17 1.67
CA PHE A 62 -16.15 -131.98 1.51
C PHE A 62 -14.68 -132.25 1.81
N LEU A 63 -13.78 -131.72 0.98
CA LEU A 63 -12.34 -131.74 1.26
C LEU A 63 -11.99 -130.67 2.28
N THR A 64 -12.21 -130.98 3.57
CA THR A 64 -12.09 -130.07 4.73
C THR A 64 -10.67 -129.51 5.02
N LYS A 65 -9.76 -129.54 4.04
CA LYS A 65 -8.46 -128.85 4.05
C LYS A 65 -8.36 -127.88 2.85
N GLY A 66 -9.27 -126.91 2.82
CA GLY A 66 -9.24 -125.82 1.84
C GLY A 66 -10.34 -124.80 2.12
N ASP A 67 -11.60 -125.21 1.97
CA ASP A 67 -12.68 -124.26 1.75
C ASP A 67 -13.31 -123.70 3.02
N ALA A 68 -13.17 -122.39 3.20
CA ALA A 68 -13.81 -121.63 4.28
C ALA A 68 -15.35 -121.69 4.25
N TYR A 69 -15.94 -121.97 3.08
CA TYR A 69 -17.39 -122.01 2.87
C TYR A 69 -18.03 -123.37 3.21
N SER A 70 -17.26 -124.45 3.25
CA SER A 70 -17.75 -125.82 3.54
C SER A 70 -18.51 -125.92 4.87
N LYS A 71 -18.22 -125.04 5.83
CA LYS A 71 -18.92 -124.95 7.13
C LYS A 71 -20.40 -124.55 7.02
N TYR A 72 -20.80 -123.86 5.94
CA TYR A 72 -22.16 -123.35 5.71
C TYR A 72 -23.07 -124.37 5.01
N PHE A 73 -22.55 -125.53 4.60
CA PHE A 73 -23.28 -126.55 3.85
C PHE A 73 -23.18 -127.92 4.53
N TYR A 74 -24.06 -128.84 4.12
CA TYR A 74 -23.90 -130.28 4.38
C TYR A 74 -24.40 -131.08 3.16
N ILE A 75 -24.03 -132.36 3.08
CA ILE A 75 -24.49 -133.29 2.02
C ILE A 75 -25.27 -134.41 2.71
N ASP A 76 -26.38 -134.86 2.12
CA ASP A 76 -27.08 -136.08 2.56
C ASP A 76 -26.49 -137.31 1.88
N ASP A 77 -25.84 -138.17 2.67
CA ASP A 77 -25.17 -139.41 2.24
C ASP A 77 -26.08 -140.40 1.48
N LYS A 78 -27.42 -140.24 1.56
CA LYS A 78 -28.39 -141.15 0.93
C LYS A 78 -28.95 -140.67 -0.40
N SER A 79 -28.99 -139.36 -0.63
CA SER A 79 -29.55 -138.76 -1.85
C SER A 79 -28.51 -138.04 -2.70
N SER A 80 -27.27 -137.90 -2.23
CA SER A 80 -26.20 -137.11 -2.87
C SER A 80 -26.52 -135.62 -2.99
N ALA A 81 -27.54 -135.14 -2.27
CA ALA A 81 -28.00 -133.76 -2.34
C ALA A 81 -27.21 -132.87 -1.37
N ILE A 82 -26.84 -131.68 -1.84
CA ILE A 82 -26.21 -130.63 -1.03
C ILE A 82 -27.28 -129.65 -0.51
N PHE A 83 -27.14 -129.27 0.75
CA PHE A 83 -28.09 -128.44 1.50
C PHE A 83 -27.37 -127.32 2.26
N THR A 84 -28.09 -126.23 2.54
CA THR A 84 -27.63 -125.21 3.50
C THR A 84 -27.60 -125.78 4.92
N LYS A 85 -26.61 -125.40 5.71
CA LYS A 85 -26.45 -125.78 7.13
C LYS A 85 -26.72 -124.62 8.09
N THR A 86 -26.49 -123.40 7.63
CA THR A 86 -26.91 -122.14 8.26
C THR A 86 -27.66 -121.31 7.24
N ARG A 87 -28.24 -120.20 7.68
CA ARG A 87 -28.62 -119.09 6.80
C ARG A 87 -27.37 -118.56 6.09
N LEU A 88 -27.54 -117.97 4.90
CA LEU A 88 -26.48 -117.43 4.04
C LEU A 88 -26.81 -115.96 3.77
N ASP A 89 -26.03 -115.06 4.34
CA ASP A 89 -26.21 -113.60 4.35
C ASP A 89 -25.11 -113.00 3.47
N ARG A 90 -25.47 -112.41 2.32
CA ARG A 90 -24.54 -111.93 1.29
C ARG A 90 -23.86 -110.63 1.71
N GLU A 91 -24.56 -109.78 2.47
CA GLU A 91 -24.05 -108.52 3.04
C GLU A 91 -23.01 -108.74 4.14
N GLN A 92 -22.95 -109.95 4.71
CA GLN A 92 -21.87 -110.41 5.56
C GLN A 92 -20.79 -111.20 4.81
N LEU A 93 -21.15 -111.99 3.80
CA LEU A 93 -20.21 -112.90 3.10
C LEU A 93 -19.46 -112.24 1.93
N CYS A 94 -20.05 -111.22 1.31
CA CYS A 94 -19.71 -110.71 -0.02
C CYS A 94 -19.91 -109.18 -0.12
N GLN A 95 -19.43 -108.45 0.89
CA GLN A 95 -19.55 -106.98 0.97
C GLN A 95 -19.06 -106.26 -0.29
N PHE A 96 -19.97 -105.47 -0.88
CA PHE A 96 -19.71 -104.53 -1.99
C PHE A 96 -19.10 -105.16 -3.25
N VAL A 97 -19.25 -106.47 -3.47
CA VAL A 97 -18.93 -107.14 -4.75
C VAL A 97 -20.19 -107.42 -5.56
N ALA A 98 -20.12 -107.20 -6.88
CA ALA A 98 -21.28 -107.32 -7.78
C ALA A 98 -21.69 -108.77 -8.10
N THR A 99 -20.86 -109.75 -7.73
CA THR A 99 -21.19 -111.19 -7.84
C THR A 99 -20.62 -111.91 -6.62
N CYS A 100 -21.49 -112.58 -5.86
CA CYS A 100 -21.09 -113.40 -4.73
C CYS A 100 -20.99 -114.86 -5.17
N MET A 101 -19.81 -115.48 -5.01
CA MET A 101 -19.56 -116.86 -5.43
C MET A 101 -18.77 -117.61 -4.37
N LEU A 102 -19.31 -118.74 -3.92
CA LEU A 102 -18.81 -119.58 -2.84
C LEU A 102 -18.30 -120.91 -3.45
N PRO A 103 -16.99 -121.05 -3.73
CA PRO A 103 -16.42 -122.28 -4.25
C PRO A 103 -16.27 -123.37 -3.16
N LEU A 104 -16.46 -124.63 -3.57
CA LEU A 104 -16.36 -125.83 -2.73
C LEU A 104 -15.74 -126.99 -3.52
N GLU A 105 -14.78 -127.71 -2.91
CA GLU A 105 -14.24 -128.96 -3.45
C GLU A 105 -14.81 -130.18 -2.69
N ILE A 106 -15.50 -131.06 -3.42
CA ILE A 106 -16.20 -132.22 -2.88
C ILE A 106 -15.63 -133.50 -3.49
N ALA A 107 -15.12 -134.39 -2.65
CA ALA A 107 -14.68 -135.72 -3.06
C ALA A 107 -15.86 -136.68 -3.18
N ALA A 108 -16.04 -137.24 -4.38
CA ALA A 108 -16.95 -138.34 -4.66
C ALA A 108 -16.15 -139.65 -4.75
N SER A 109 -16.50 -140.67 -3.96
CA SER A 109 -15.73 -141.92 -3.90
C SER A 109 -16.56 -143.18 -3.68
N ILE A 110 -16.12 -144.28 -4.30
CA ILE A 110 -16.64 -145.64 -4.09
C ILE A 110 -15.56 -146.69 -4.41
N GLY A 111 -15.30 -147.62 -3.48
CA GLY A 111 -14.31 -148.68 -3.67
C GLY A 111 -12.92 -148.11 -3.92
N SER A 112 -12.41 -148.28 -5.14
CA SER A 112 -11.14 -147.68 -5.61
C SER A 112 -11.32 -146.47 -6.53
N PHE A 113 -12.55 -146.04 -6.80
CA PHE A 113 -12.84 -144.82 -7.56
C PHE A 113 -12.86 -143.60 -6.64
N PHE A 114 -12.20 -142.52 -7.06
CA PHE A 114 -12.16 -141.23 -6.38
C PHE A 114 -12.09 -140.11 -7.42
N ARG A 115 -12.93 -139.08 -7.29
CA ARG A 115 -12.89 -137.86 -8.12
C ARG A 115 -13.26 -136.65 -7.26
N ILE A 116 -12.60 -135.53 -7.52
CA ILE A 116 -12.97 -134.24 -6.95
C ILE A 116 -13.96 -133.55 -7.90
N LEU A 117 -15.07 -133.08 -7.36
CA LEU A 117 -16.00 -132.15 -7.99
C LEU A 117 -15.72 -130.76 -7.44
N LYS A 118 -15.60 -129.77 -8.32
CA LYS A 118 -15.71 -128.36 -7.94
C LYS A 118 -17.16 -127.95 -8.04
N VAL A 119 -17.63 -127.23 -7.04
CA VAL A 119 -19.00 -126.74 -6.95
C VAL A 119 -18.97 -125.26 -6.62
N ASN A 120 -19.42 -124.43 -7.55
CA ASN A 120 -19.49 -122.98 -7.37
C ASN A 120 -20.94 -122.60 -7.06
N ILE A 121 -21.19 -122.11 -5.84
CA ILE A 121 -22.52 -121.66 -5.42
C ILE A 121 -22.56 -120.14 -5.52
N TYR A 122 -23.32 -119.61 -6.47
CA TYR A 122 -23.60 -118.18 -6.53
C TYR A 122 -24.71 -117.84 -5.54
N LEU A 123 -24.46 -116.84 -4.69
CA LEU A 123 -25.54 -116.21 -3.91
C LEU A 123 -26.20 -115.14 -4.76
N GLU A 124 -27.50 -115.28 -4.97
CA GLU A 124 -28.32 -114.29 -5.65
C GLU A 124 -28.87 -113.30 -4.61
N ASP A 125 -28.69 -112.02 -4.91
CA ASP A 125 -29.15 -110.89 -4.11
C ASP A 125 -30.67 -110.91 -3.91
N ILE A 126 -31.15 -110.42 -2.77
CA ILE A 126 -32.57 -110.14 -2.52
C ILE A 126 -32.73 -108.72 -1.98
N ASN A 127 -33.89 -108.11 -2.21
CA ASN A 127 -34.20 -106.80 -1.64
C ASN A 127 -34.65 -106.96 -0.18
N ASP A 128 -33.72 -106.85 0.78
CA ASP A 128 -34.05 -106.84 2.22
C ASP A 128 -33.47 -105.66 3.02
N HIS A 129 -32.65 -104.80 2.40
CA HIS A 129 -32.21 -103.52 2.97
C HIS A 129 -32.80 -102.31 2.24
N SER A 130 -33.88 -101.75 2.78
CA SER A 130 -34.41 -100.46 2.31
C SER A 130 -33.38 -99.33 2.41
N PRO A 131 -33.33 -98.37 1.47
CA PRO A 131 -32.48 -97.17 1.58
C PRO A 131 -32.69 -96.40 2.90
N THR A 132 -31.63 -96.08 3.63
CA THR A 132 -31.69 -95.38 4.93
C THR A 132 -30.87 -94.09 4.97
N PHE A 133 -31.44 -93.02 5.52
CA PHE A 133 -30.70 -91.79 5.83
C PHE A 133 -30.16 -91.81 7.28
N SER A 134 -29.00 -91.19 7.52
CA SER A 134 -28.43 -91.03 8.86
C SER A 134 -29.17 -90.02 9.75
N LYS A 135 -30.07 -89.22 9.15
CA LYS A 135 -30.88 -88.17 9.79
C LYS A 135 -32.30 -88.24 9.23
N SER A 136 -33.29 -87.86 10.04
CA SER A 136 -34.69 -87.72 9.58
C SER A 136 -35.05 -86.29 9.15
N VAL A 137 -34.27 -85.28 9.56
CA VAL A 137 -34.45 -83.86 9.20
C VAL A 137 -33.09 -83.23 8.88
N TYR A 138 -33.06 -82.37 7.87
CA TYR A 138 -31.91 -81.55 7.48
C TYR A 138 -32.34 -80.09 7.33
N SER A 139 -31.79 -79.19 8.15
CA SER A 139 -32.06 -77.76 8.08
C SER A 139 -30.99 -77.04 7.27
N LEU A 140 -31.39 -76.14 6.37
CA LEU A 140 -30.50 -75.48 5.42
C LEU A 140 -30.83 -73.97 5.29
N PRO A 141 -30.06 -73.06 5.91
CA PRO A 141 -30.19 -71.63 5.66
C PRO A 141 -29.61 -71.27 4.29
N ILE A 142 -30.34 -70.47 3.50
CA ILE A 142 -29.96 -70.02 2.16
C ILE A 142 -30.31 -68.53 2.04
N PRO A 143 -29.37 -67.61 1.72
CA PRO A 143 -29.72 -66.21 1.47
C PRO A 143 -30.48 -66.07 0.15
N GLU A 144 -31.36 -65.08 0.05
CA GLU A 144 -32.18 -64.92 -1.17
C GLU A 144 -31.40 -64.45 -2.40
N ASP A 145 -30.30 -63.71 -2.21
CA ASP A 145 -29.36 -63.31 -3.26
C ASP A 145 -28.60 -64.48 -3.92
N VAL A 146 -28.88 -65.72 -3.50
CA VAL A 146 -28.25 -66.94 -4.02
C VAL A 146 -28.42 -67.08 -5.53
N LEU A 147 -27.28 -67.24 -6.21
CA LEU A 147 -27.28 -67.44 -7.66
C LEU A 147 -28.00 -68.74 -8.05
N VAL A 148 -28.95 -68.64 -8.99
CA VAL A 148 -29.65 -69.79 -9.57
C VAL A 148 -28.64 -70.83 -10.11
N GLY A 149 -28.89 -72.09 -9.78
CA GLY A 149 -28.02 -73.24 -10.08
C GLY A 149 -27.06 -73.63 -8.95
N THR A 150 -26.94 -72.82 -7.88
CA THR A 150 -26.05 -73.08 -6.73
C THR A 150 -26.37 -74.43 -6.07
N PRO A 151 -25.39 -75.35 -5.95
CA PRO A 151 -25.60 -76.68 -5.39
C PRO A 151 -25.23 -76.78 -3.90
N TYR A 152 -26.21 -77.05 -3.06
CA TYR A 152 -26.04 -77.40 -1.65
C TYR A 152 -25.91 -78.91 -1.49
N SER A 153 -24.79 -79.37 -0.93
CA SER A 153 -24.55 -80.80 -0.69
C SER A 153 -25.24 -81.28 0.58
N ILE A 154 -25.97 -82.40 0.45
CA ILE A 154 -26.71 -83.08 1.51
C ILE A 154 -26.24 -84.54 1.55
N GLU A 155 -26.14 -85.09 2.75
CA GLU A 155 -25.84 -86.49 2.99
C GLU A 155 -26.98 -87.37 2.47
N GLY A 156 -26.70 -88.26 1.49
CA GLY A 156 -27.70 -89.12 0.89
C GLY A 156 -28.02 -90.34 1.74
N ALA A 157 -29.10 -91.03 1.37
CA ALA A 157 -29.37 -92.37 1.85
C ALA A 157 -28.22 -93.33 1.49
N LYS A 158 -28.03 -94.31 2.36
CA LYS A 158 -27.20 -95.49 2.16
C LYS A 158 -28.09 -96.72 2.02
N ASP A 159 -27.70 -97.55 1.08
CA ASP A 159 -28.25 -98.86 0.79
C ASP A 159 -27.13 -99.90 0.98
N LEU A 160 -27.49 -101.15 1.23
CA LEU A 160 -26.55 -102.26 1.36
C LEU A 160 -26.70 -103.29 0.24
N ASP A 161 -27.88 -103.37 -0.39
CA ASP A 161 -28.16 -104.34 -1.44
C ASP A 161 -27.43 -103.87 -2.71
N ASN A 162 -26.66 -104.77 -3.34
CA ASN A 162 -25.59 -104.39 -4.28
C ASN A 162 -25.80 -104.89 -5.72
N SER A 163 -26.91 -105.58 -6.01
CA SER A 163 -27.30 -105.83 -7.40
C SER A 163 -27.72 -104.55 -8.11
N GLN A 164 -27.73 -104.62 -9.44
CA GLN A 164 -28.18 -103.53 -10.30
C GLN A 164 -29.68 -103.21 -10.14
N ASN A 165 -30.46 -104.12 -9.57
CA ASN A 165 -31.91 -103.97 -9.39
C ASN A 165 -32.27 -103.50 -7.96
N PHE A 166 -31.64 -104.07 -6.92
CA PHE A 166 -32.04 -103.80 -5.53
C PHE A 166 -31.27 -102.63 -4.88
N SER A 167 -30.11 -102.23 -5.41
CA SER A 167 -29.45 -100.99 -4.95
C SER A 167 -30.26 -99.72 -5.25
N LEU A 168 -30.36 -98.79 -4.29
CA LEU A 168 -30.81 -97.37 -4.39
C LEU A 168 -30.72 -96.80 -5.82
N GLN A 169 -31.83 -96.70 -6.54
CA GLN A 169 -31.86 -96.21 -7.92
C GLN A 169 -32.20 -94.74 -8.07
N THR A 170 -33.10 -94.19 -7.24
CA THR A 170 -33.65 -92.85 -7.49
C THR A 170 -33.89 -92.03 -6.23
N TYR A 171 -33.98 -90.72 -6.43
CA TYR A 171 -34.44 -89.74 -5.46
C TYR A 171 -35.64 -88.98 -6.03
N GLU A 172 -36.69 -88.83 -5.23
CA GLU A 172 -37.86 -88.00 -5.54
C GLU A 172 -37.99 -86.90 -4.49
N LEU A 173 -37.89 -85.64 -4.91
CA LEU A 173 -38.17 -84.48 -4.07
C LEU A 173 -39.67 -84.13 -4.16
N ARG A 174 -40.29 -83.80 -3.03
CA ARG A 174 -41.72 -83.46 -2.93
C ARG A 174 -41.93 -82.27 -1.97
N PRO A 175 -42.89 -81.36 -2.24
CA PRO A 175 -43.64 -81.22 -3.49
C PRO A 175 -42.72 -80.90 -4.68
N LYS A 176 -43.22 -81.09 -5.90
CA LYS A 176 -42.43 -80.85 -7.15
C LYS A 176 -42.51 -79.41 -7.64
N ASP A 177 -43.34 -78.61 -7.00
CA ASP A 177 -43.62 -77.21 -7.29
C ASP A 177 -42.90 -76.36 -6.23
N VAL A 178 -41.57 -76.39 -6.29
CA VAL A 178 -40.63 -75.72 -5.38
C VAL A 178 -39.42 -75.25 -6.19
N PRO A 179 -38.73 -74.16 -5.80
CA PRO A 179 -37.59 -73.61 -6.56
C PRO A 179 -36.29 -74.44 -6.41
N PHE A 180 -36.41 -75.75 -6.16
CA PHE A 180 -35.29 -76.66 -5.92
C PHE A 180 -35.36 -77.92 -6.78
N SER A 181 -34.23 -78.36 -7.31
CA SER A 181 -34.08 -79.69 -7.94
C SER A 181 -33.05 -80.54 -7.20
N VAL A 182 -33.14 -81.86 -7.36
CA VAL A 182 -32.19 -82.81 -6.75
C VAL A 182 -31.34 -83.51 -7.81
N GLN A 183 -30.03 -83.55 -7.56
CA GLN A 183 -29.06 -84.38 -8.27
C GLN A 183 -28.34 -85.26 -7.25
N PHE A 184 -27.92 -86.46 -7.62
CA PHE A 184 -27.20 -87.36 -6.70
C PHE A 184 -26.11 -88.16 -7.40
N VAL A 185 -25.19 -88.72 -6.61
CA VAL A 185 -24.13 -89.62 -7.07
C VAL A 185 -24.08 -90.81 -6.12
N LYS A 186 -24.21 -92.05 -6.64
CA LYS A 186 -23.97 -93.28 -5.87
C LYS A 186 -22.46 -93.46 -5.64
N ASN A 187 -22.07 -93.89 -4.44
CA ASN A 187 -20.69 -94.29 -4.11
C ASN A 187 -20.56 -95.82 -4.16
N LEU A 188 -19.31 -96.33 -4.22
CA LEU A 188 -19.02 -97.77 -4.29
C LEU A 188 -19.26 -98.54 -2.96
N ASP A 189 -19.60 -97.85 -1.88
CA ASP A 189 -19.89 -98.44 -0.56
C ASP A 189 -21.41 -98.51 -0.28
N GLY A 190 -22.26 -98.27 -1.28
CA GLY A 190 -23.72 -98.19 -1.13
C GLY A 190 -24.24 -96.85 -0.58
N SER A 191 -23.36 -95.94 -0.12
CA SER A 191 -23.77 -94.58 0.23
C SER A 191 -24.01 -93.70 -1.01
N SER A 192 -24.58 -92.51 -0.83
CA SER A 192 -24.71 -91.54 -1.92
C SER A 192 -24.56 -90.10 -1.44
N LEU A 193 -24.14 -89.21 -2.34
CA LEU A 193 -24.10 -87.76 -2.11
C LEU A 193 -25.23 -87.09 -2.87
N VAL A 194 -26.05 -86.33 -2.16
CA VAL A 194 -27.14 -85.53 -2.73
C VAL A 194 -26.68 -84.08 -2.92
N ARG A 195 -27.21 -83.42 -3.96
CA ARG A 195 -27.02 -82.00 -4.27
C ARG A 195 -28.38 -81.39 -4.57
N LEU A 196 -28.88 -80.59 -3.64
CA LEU A 196 -30.04 -79.73 -3.84
C LEU A 196 -29.58 -78.48 -4.60
N ARG A 197 -30.18 -78.17 -5.74
CA ARG A 197 -29.89 -76.95 -6.51
C ARG A 197 -31.05 -75.98 -6.44
N VAL A 198 -30.76 -74.73 -6.16
CA VAL A 198 -31.66 -73.60 -6.46
C VAL A 198 -31.91 -73.56 -7.98
N MET A 199 -33.17 -73.48 -8.41
CA MET A 199 -33.59 -73.51 -9.82
C MET A 199 -34.25 -72.21 -10.28
N GLU A 200 -34.84 -71.47 -9.35
CA GLU A 200 -35.46 -70.16 -9.53
C GLU A 200 -34.96 -69.25 -8.40
N PRO A 201 -34.97 -67.91 -8.55
CA PRO A 201 -34.58 -67.01 -7.47
C PRO A 201 -35.41 -67.25 -6.21
N LEU A 202 -34.83 -67.00 -5.04
CA LEU A 202 -35.56 -66.97 -3.78
C LEU A 202 -35.92 -65.52 -3.43
N ASP A 203 -36.92 -65.37 -2.58
CA ASP A 203 -37.55 -64.10 -2.20
C ASP A 203 -38.23 -64.34 -0.84
N ARG A 204 -37.70 -63.74 0.23
CA ARG A 204 -38.10 -63.99 1.62
C ARG A 204 -39.37 -63.21 1.99
N GLU A 205 -39.63 -62.09 1.35
CA GLU A 205 -40.84 -61.28 1.45
C GLU A 205 -42.05 -62.04 0.91
N THR A 206 -41.83 -62.87 -0.12
CA THR A 206 -42.81 -63.78 -0.71
C THR A 206 -42.92 -65.10 0.08
N GLU A 207 -41.82 -65.81 0.38
CA GLU A 207 -41.88 -67.12 1.07
C GLU A 207 -40.60 -67.44 1.89
N GLU A 208 -40.66 -67.27 3.22
CA GLU A 208 -39.51 -67.47 4.12
C GLU A 208 -39.09 -68.96 4.30
N PHE A 209 -39.99 -69.94 4.08
CA PHE A 209 -39.76 -71.34 4.44
C PHE A 209 -40.21 -72.36 3.38
N TYR A 210 -39.28 -73.20 2.92
CA TYR A 210 -39.61 -74.35 2.06
C TYR A 210 -39.42 -75.67 2.80
N TYR A 211 -40.51 -76.43 2.91
CA TYR A 211 -40.54 -77.76 3.52
C TYR A 211 -40.66 -78.84 2.45
N MET A 212 -39.68 -79.75 2.39
CA MET A 212 -39.61 -80.79 1.36
C MET A 212 -39.39 -82.18 1.97
N ASP A 213 -39.96 -83.21 1.35
CA ASP A 213 -39.65 -84.63 1.59
C ASP A 213 -38.76 -85.12 0.44
N LEU A 214 -37.57 -85.60 0.78
CA LEU A 214 -36.65 -86.26 -0.14
C LEU A 214 -36.76 -87.78 0.06
N THR A 215 -37.52 -88.44 -0.80
CA THR A 215 -37.66 -89.90 -0.80
C THR A 215 -36.56 -90.56 -1.64
N ALA A 216 -35.70 -91.34 -1.01
CA ALA A 216 -34.77 -92.28 -1.66
C ALA A 216 -35.49 -93.61 -1.95
N LYS A 217 -35.21 -94.26 -3.09
CA LYS A 217 -35.84 -95.53 -3.48
C LYS A 217 -34.85 -96.48 -4.13
N ASP A 218 -35.00 -97.78 -3.87
CA ASP A 218 -34.36 -98.87 -4.61
C ASP A 218 -34.87 -98.97 -6.07
N GLY A 219 -34.66 -100.12 -6.73
CA GLY A 219 -35.17 -100.42 -8.07
C GLY A 219 -36.11 -101.64 -8.15
N ASP A 220 -36.69 -102.07 -7.04
CA ASP A 220 -37.64 -103.19 -6.98
C ASP A 220 -39.08 -102.76 -7.35
N ASP A 221 -40.00 -103.71 -7.49
CA ASP A 221 -41.42 -103.46 -7.78
C ASP A 221 -42.36 -104.25 -6.85
N PRO A 222 -42.93 -103.63 -5.80
CA PRO A 222 -42.82 -102.22 -5.42
C PRO A 222 -41.51 -101.88 -4.68
N PRO A 223 -40.95 -100.67 -4.89
CA PRO A 223 -39.67 -100.31 -4.29
C PRO A 223 -39.77 -99.98 -2.80
N LEU A 224 -38.76 -100.37 -2.02
CA LEU A 224 -38.53 -99.91 -0.66
C LEU A 224 -37.95 -98.49 -0.68
N THR A 225 -38.25 -97.72 0.38
CA THR A 225 -37.98 -96.27 0.40
C THR A 225 -37.54 -95.76 1.77
N GLY A 226 -36.56 -94.87 1.78
CA GLY A 226 -36.24 -93.99 2.91
C GLY A 226 -36.68 -92.56 2.63
N SER A 227 -36.98 -91.76 3.66
CA SER A 227 -37.32 -90.33 3.53
C SER A 227 -36.48 -89.45 4.46
N LEU A 228 -36.14 -88.26 3.98
CA LEU A 228 -35.48 -87.18 4.70
C LEU A 228 -36.27 -85.89 4.53
N PHE A 229 -36.68 -85.25 5.62
CA PHE A 229 -37.27 -83.91 5.54
C PHE A 229 -36.17 -82.85 5.39
N ILE A 230 -36.30 -81.99 4.38
CA ILE A 230 -35.42 -80.84 4.16
C ILE A 230 -36.22 -79.58 4.50
N ASN A 231 -35.74 -78.82 5.47
CA ASN A 231 -36.30 -77.53 5.87
C ASN A 231 -35.33 -76.43 5.42
N VAL A 232 -35.67 -75.72 4.34
CA VAL A 232 -34.95 -74.51 3.95
C VAL A 232 -35.54 -73.31 4.67
N THR A 233 -34.67 -72.46 5.19
CA THR A 233 -35.02 -71.11 5.68
C THR A 233 -34.32 -70.10 4.80
N VAL A 234 -35.09 -69.21 4.18
CA VAL A 234 -34.54 -68.10 3.42
C VAL A 234 -33.97 -67.07 4.40
N ILE A 235 -32.75 -66.62 4.17
CA ILE A 235 -32.04 -65.65 4.99
C ILE A 235 -32.12 -64.29 4.32
N ASP A 236 -32.57 -63.32 5.12
CA ASP A 236 -32.80 -61.92 4.77
C ASP A 236 -31.54 -61.20 4.25
N VAL A 237 -31.69 -60.50 3.13
CA VAL A 237 -30.68 -59.62 2.51
C VAL A 237 -31.29 -58.23 2.31
N ASN A 238 -30.51 -57.16 2.56
CA ASN A 238 -31.00 -55.77 2.46
C ASN A 238 -31.20 -55.36 0.99
N ASP A 239 -32.41 -55.58 0.48
CA ASP A 239 -32.81 -55.56 -0.94
C ASP A 239 -33.96 -54.56 -1.16
N ASN A 240 -34.86 -54.38 -0.18
CA ASN A 240 -35.90 -53.36 -0.23
C ASN A 240 -35.45 -52.05 0.43
N PRO A 241 -35.67 -50.88 -0.21
CA PRO A 241 -35.48 -49.58 0.43
C PRO A 241 -36.72 -49.14 1.22
N PRO A 242 -36.56 -48.41 2.35
CA PRO A 242 -37.69 -47.94 3.15
C PRO A 242 -38.68 -47.10 2.33
N ARG A 243 -39.96 -47.47 2.30
CA ARG A 243 -40.95 -46.81 1.43
C ARG A 243 -41.91 -45.92 2.21
N PHE A 244 -41.87 -44.61 1.94
CA PHE A 244 -42.85 -43.66 2.48
C PHE A 244 -44.29 -43.97 2.06
N THR A 245 -45.26 -43.73 2.96
CA THR A 245 -46.70 -43.93 2.70
C THR A 245 -47.28 -42.90 1.72
N ALA A 246 -46.62 -41.75 1.53
CA ALA A 246 -46.99 -40.72 0.57
C ALA A 246 -45.75 -40.16 -0.17
N PRO A 247 -45.85 -39.85 -1.49
CA PRO A 247 -44.76 -39.26 -2.27
C PRO A 247 -44.52 -37.78 -1.92
N SER A 248 -45.50 -37.13 -1.29
CA SER A 248 -45.38 -35.81 -0.70
C SER A 248 -46.46 -35.60 0.35
N TYR A 249 -46.15 -34.80 1.37
CA TYR A 249 -47.07 -34.36 2.41
C TYR A 249 -47.21 -32.83 2.33
N ASN A 250 -48.40 -32.30 2.54
CA ASN A 250 -48.65 -30.86 2.60
C ASN A 250 -49.23 -30.52 3.98
N ILE A 251 -48.78 -29.42 4.57
CA ILE A 251 -49.32 -28.88 5.82
C ILE A 251 -49.31 -27.35 5.77
N THR A 252 -50.26 -26.73 6.48
CA THR A 252 -50.26 -25.29 6.73
C THR A 252 -50.10 -25.06 8.23
N VAL A 253 -49.30 -24.07 8.61
CA VAL A 253 -48.94 -23.74 10.00
C VAL A 253 -48.95 -22.21 10.15
N ASN A 254 -49.51 -21.69 11.23
CA ASN A 254 -49.42 -20.26 11.54
C ASN A 254 -47.97 -19.82 11.74
N GLU A 255 -47.67 -18.53 11.53
CA GLU A 255 -46.37 -17.99 11.93
C GLU A 255 -46.19 -17.81 13.46
N ASP A 256 -47.28 -17.75 14.23
CA ASP A 256 -47.25 -17.65 15.70
C ASP A 256 -46.89 -18.98 16.41
N VAL A 257 -46.62 -20.04 15.65
CA VAL A 257 -46.30 -21.37 16.17
C VAL A 257 -45.10 -21.36 17.13
N SER A 258 -45.29 -21.89 18.34
CA SER A 258 -44.24 -21.93 19.35
C SER A 258 -43.06 -22.82 18.94
N ASN A 259 -41.84 -22.39 19.26
CA ASN A 259 -40.64 -23.22 19.15
C ASN A 259 -40.80 -24.52 19.96
N GLY A 260 -40.44 -25.66 19.37
CA GLY A 260 -40.66 -27.01 19.90
C GLY A 260 -41.99 -27.65 19.46
N SER A 261 -42.87 -26.93 18.76
CA SER A 261 -44.15 -27.50 18.30
C SER A 261 -43.93 -28.56 17.23
N MET A 262 -44.54 -29.73 17.42
CA MET A 262 -44.65 -30.77 16.41
C MET A 262 -45.73 -30.39 15.39
N ILE A 263 -45.39 -30.44 14.10
CA ILE A 263 -46.30 -30.08 13.00
C ILE A 263 -46.80 -31.30 12.23
N LEU A 264 -45.94 -32.28 11.94
CA LEU A 264 -46.27 -33.42 11.08
C LEU A 264 -45.51 -34.68 11.51
N THR A 265 -46.10 -35.86 11.29
CA THR A 265 -45.36 -37.14 11.26
C THR A 265 -45.26 -37.61 9.81
N VAL A 266 -44.05 -37.92 9.33
CA VAL A 266 -43.88 -38.75 8.13
C VAL A 266 -43.76 -40.21 8.52
N LEU A 267 -44.25 -41.12 7.67
CA LEU A 267 -44.16 -42.57 7.90
C LEU A 267 -43.62 -43.27 6.66
N ALA A 268 -42.61 -44.12 6.86
CA ALA A 268 -42.12 -45.08 5.90
C ALA A 268 -42.11 -46.49 6.53
N THR A 269 -42.20 -47.49 5.68
CA THR A 269 -42.20 -48.91 6.05
C THR A 269 -41.24 -49.65 5.14
N ASP A 270 -40.42 -50.51 5.73
CA ASP A 270 -39.64 -51.50 4.99
C ASP A 270 -40.39 -52.84 4.88
N LEU A 271 -39.85 -53.77 4.09
CA LEU A 271 -40.31 -55.16 3.96
C LEU A 271 -39.28 -56.16 4.54
N ASP A 272 -38.01 -55.78 4.60
CA ASP A 272 -36.90 -56.64 5.05
C ASP A 272 -36.95 -56.87 6.57
N LYS A 273 -36.07 -57.74 7.12
CA LYS A 273 -36.19 -58.26 8.49
C LYS A 273 -35.11 -57.74 9.44
N GLY A 274 -35.49 -57.53 10.69
CA GLY A 274 -34.54 -57.14 11.74
C GLY A 274 -34.00 -55.72 11.54
N TYR A 275 -32.69 -55.57 11.33
CA TYR A 275 -32.07 -54.26 11.10
C TYR A 275 -32.26 -53.75 9.67
N ASN A 276 -32.33 -54.66 8.69
CA ASN A 276 -32.67 -54.32 7.31
C ASN A 276 -34.07 -53.71 7.25
N GLY A 277 -35.02 -54.27 8.01
CA GLY A 277 -36.36 -53.71 8.17
C GLY A 277 -36.49 -52.44 9.04
N LEU A 278 -35.42 -51.94 9.67
CA LEU A 278 -35.51 -50.95 10.76
C LEU A 278 -35.30 -49.50 10.29
N VAL A 279 -36.41 -48.90 9.84
CA VAL A 279 -36.45 -47.53 9.33
C VAL A 279 -36.11 -46.45 10.38
N ASN A 280 -35.15 -45.59 10.06
CA ASN A 280 -34.91 -44.29 10.68
C ASN A 280 -35.17 -43.13 9.70
N TYR A 281 -35.33 -41.93 10.24
CA TYR A 281 -35.62 -40.70 9.49
C TYR A 281 -34.53 -39.63 9.69
N ARG A 282 -34.30 -38.79 8.68
CA ARG A 282 -33.49 -37.57 8.79
C ARG A 282 -33.91 -36.50 7.78
N LEU A 283 -33.56 -35.25 8.04
CA LEU A 283 -33.56 -34.20 7.01
C LEU A 283 -32.41 -34.48 6.03
N SER A 284 -32.61 -34.25 4.73
CA SER A 284 -31.58 -34.56 3.73
C SER A 284 -30.36 -33.65 3.86
N PRO A 285 -29.11 -34.19 3.87
CA PRO A 285 -27.90 -33.36 3.85
C PRO A 285 -27.78 -32.43 2.64
N HIS A 286 -28.57 -32.65 1.58
CA HIS A 286 -28.57 -31.85 0.35
C HIS A 286 -29.57 -30.68 0.39
N GLN A 287 -30.04 -30.31 1.59
CA GLN A 287 -31.04 -29.28 1.83
C GLN A 287 -30.42 -27.90 2.09
N ILE A 288 -31.20 -26.83 1.87
CA ILE A 288 -30.79 -25.46 2.20
C ILE A 288 -30.72 -25.24 3.73
N ASN A 289 -29.72 -24.49 4.19
CA ASN A 289 -29.46 -24.24 5.61
C ASN A 289 -30.67 -23.69 6.38
N GLU A 290 -31.48 -22.84 5.73
CA GLU A 290 -32.72 -22.27 6.30
C GLU A 290 -33.65 -23.35 6.90
N ILE A 291 -33.74 -24.54 6.31
CA ILE A 291 -34.59 -25.60 6.86
C ILE A 291 -33.99 -26.23 8.12
N PHE A 292 -32.66 -26.34 8.23
CA PHE A 292 -31.98 -26.82 9.44
C PHE A 292 -32.02 -25.80 10.59
N GLU A 293 -32.25 -24.52 10.29
CA GLU A 293 -32.45 -23.46 11.29
C GLU A 293 -33.92 -23.37 11.75
N LEU A 294 -34.87 -23.75 10.89
CA LEU A 294 -36.31 -23.64 11.17
C LEU A 294 -36.97 -24.95 11.62
N PHE A 295 -36.49 -26.12 11.19
CA PHE A 295 -37.14 -27.42 11.40
C PHE A 295 -36.16 -28.52 11.84
N ASN A 296 -36.67 -29.48 12.61
CA ASN A 296 -35.96 -30.69 13.05
C ASN A 296 -36.87 -31.92 12.89
N ILE A 297 -36.31 -33.12 12.80
CA ILE A 297 -37.06 -34.39 12.73
C ILE A 297 -36.55 -35.39 13.76
N ASN A 298 -37.47 -36.06 14.45
CA ASN A 298 -37.13 -37.16 15.35
C ASN A 298 -36.76 -38.41 14.53
N GLN A 299 -35.54 -38.91 14.76
CA GLN A 299 -34.93 -40.01 14.00
C GLN A 299 -35.74 -41.32 14.01
N VAL A 300 -36.47 -41.62 15.09
CA VAL A 300 -37.19 -42.90 15.26
C VAL A 300 -38.68 -42.77 14.92
N THR A 301 -39.30 -41.63 15.24
CA THR A 301 -40.76 -41.47 15.07
C THR A 301 -41.19 -40.74 13.80
N GLY A 302 -40.26 -40.13 13.05
CA GLY A 302 -40.59 -39.33 11.86
C GLY A 302 -41.32 -38.02 12.18
N ASN A 303 -41.38 -37.61 13.44
CA ASN A 303 -42.04 -36.37 13.88
C ASN A 303 -41.19 -35.14 13.53
N ILE A 304 -41.74 -34.27 12.69
CA ILE A 304 -41.17 -32.97 12.32
C ILE A 304 -41.65 -31.90 13.30
N THR A 305 -40.70 -31.12 13.82
CA THR A 305 -40.90 -30.05 14.81
C THR A 305 -40.31 -28.74 14.29
N VAL A 306 -40.94 -27.61 14.65
CA VAL A 306 -40.40 -26.26 14.41
C VAL A 306 -39.38 -25.91 15.50
N ILE A 307 -38.19 -25.46 15.12
CA ILE A 307 -37.09 -25.07 16.03
C ILE A 307 -36.61 -23.61 15.84
N GLY A 308 -37.06 -22.92 14.80
CA GLY A 308 -36.84 -21.48 14.58
C GLY A 308 -38.15 -20.68 14.62
N LYS A 309 -38.11 -19.35 14.37
CA LYS A 309 -39.35 -18.56 14.18
C LYS A 309 -39.78 -18.67 12.72
N LEU A 310 -41.00 -19.13 12.46
CA LEU A 310 -41.62 -18.97 11.15
C LEU A 310 -42.08 -17.51 10.98
N VAL A 311 -42.12 -17.06 9.73
CA VAL A 311 -42.65 -15.75 9.33
C VAL A 311 -43.45 -15.97 8.05
N PHE A 312 -44.60 -15.32 7.94
CA PHE A 312 -45.41 -15.34 6.72
C PHE A 312 -44.67 -14.61 5.58
N THR A 313 -44.82 -15.10 4.35
CA THR A 313 -44.29 -14.43 3.16
C THR A 313 -45.16 -14.82 1.98
N PRO A 314 -45.84 -13.88 1.30
CA PRO A 314 -46.79 -14.20 0.22
C PRO A 314 -46.20 -15.10 -0.87
N GLY A 315 -46.74 -16.32 -0.99
CA GLY A 315 -46.33 -17.32 -1.98
C GLY A 315 -45.08 -18.14 -1.63
N LYS A 316 -44.46 -17.95 -0.45
CA LYS A 316 -43.35 -18.79 0.04
C LYS A 316 -43.91 -20.11 0.59
N VAL A 317 -43.31 -21.23 0.17
CA VAL A 317 -43.62 -22.58 0.67
C VAL A 317 -42.32 -23.27 1.00
N TYR A 318 -42.13 -23.69 2.25
CA TYR A 318 -40.91 -24.37 2.68
C TYR A 318 -40.97 -25.83 2.20
N LYS A 319 -40.13 -26.17 1.21
CA LYS A 319 -40.01 -27.55 0.70
C LYS A 319 -38.95 -28.31 1.51
N ILE A 320 -39.40 -29.11 2.46
CA ILE A 320 -38.55 -29.99 3.25
C ILE A 320 -38.30 -31.29 2.47
N ILE A 321 -37.04 -31.74 2.37
CA ILE A 321 -36.66 -33.05 1.82
C ILE A 321 -36.35 -33.96 3.01
N VAL A 322 -37.11 -35.04 3.17
CA VAL A 322 -36.95 -35.99 4.26
C VAL A 322 -36.51 -37.33 3.71
N GLU A 323 -35.49 -37.92 4.33
CA GLU A 323 -34.95 -39.23 3.97
C GLU A 323 -35.40 -40.26 5.00
N ALA A 324 -35.86 -41.42 4.54
CA ALA A 324 -36.01 -42.62 5.35
C ALA A 324 -34.94 -43.61 4.92
N TYR A 325 -34.23 -44.21 5.88
CA TYR A 325 -33.11 -45.12 5.64
C TYR A 325 -33.15 -46.29 6.63
N ASP A 326 -32.72 -47.46 6.20
CA ASP A 326 -32.67 -48.66 7.05
C ASP A 326 -31.40 -48.69 7.94
N LEU A 327 -31.16 -49.82 8.60
CA LEU A 327 -29.94 -50.10 9.38
C LEU A 327 -29.21 -51.38 8.93
N GLY A 328 -29.38 -51.80 7.66
CA GLY A 328 -28.64 -52.91 7.07
C GLY A 328 -27.17 -52.58 6.77
N ASP A 329 -26.35 -53.61 6.53
CA ASP A 329 -24.91 -53.47 6.24
C ASP A 329 -24.62 -52.63 4.98
N GLN A 330 -25.59 -52.55 4.05
CA GLN A 330 -25.56 -51.66 2.88
C GLN A 330 -26.80 -50.77 2.89
N THR A 331 -26.81 -49.75 3.76
CA THR A 331 -28.00 -48.93 4.01
C THR A 331 -28.64 -48.36 2.74
N LEU A 332 -29.86 -48.79 2.44
CA LEU A 332 -30.72 -48.23 1.42
C LEU A 332 -31.54 -47.07 2.01
N ALA A 333 -32.06 -46.22 1.12
CA ALA A 333 -32.83 -45.04 1.52
C ALA A 333 -33.80 -44.60 0.42
N SER A 334 -34.91 -43.99 0.84
CA SER A 334 -35.79 -43.23 -0.05
C SER A 334 -35.98 -41.80 0.46
N GLN A 335 -36.59 -40.96 -0.38
CA GLN A 335 -36.87 -39.56 -0.08
C GLN A 335 -38.35 -39.23 -0.32
N THR A 336 -38.89 -38.33 0.49
CA THR A 336 -40.20 -37.69 0.30
C THR A 336 -40.10 -36.18 0.48
N PHE A 337 -41.13 -35.45 0.05
CA PHE A 337 -41.20 -34.00 0.18
C PHE A 337 -42.31 -33.58 1.13
N VAL A 338 -41.99 -32.74 2.12
CA VAL A 338 -42.98 -32.09 2.98
C VAL A 338 -43.04 -30.61 2.61
N TYR A 339 -44.20 -30.15 2.16
CA TYR A 339 -44.46 -28.75 1.84
C TYR A 339 -45.16 -28.09 3.02
N VAL A 340 -44.47 -27.17 3.69
CA VAL A 340 -45.04 -26.34 4.77
C VAL A 340 -45.41 -24.98 4.18
N ASN A 341 -46.71 -24.73 4.06
CA ASN A 341 -47.24 -23.38 3.87
C ASN A 341 -47.23 -22.68 5.23
N VAL A 342 -46.89 -21.40 5.26
CA VAL A 342 -47.17 -20.55 6.43
C VAL A 342 -48.44 -19.77 6.15
N GLU A 343 -49.37 -19.76 7.11
CA GLU A 343 -50.51 -18.84 7.14
C GLU A 343 -50.19 -17.66 8.06
N ASP A 344 -50.63 -16.48 7.64
CA ASP A 344 -50.52 -15.24 8.39
C ASP A 344 -51.40 -15.30 9.65
N SER A 345 -50.90 -14.77 10.76
CA SER A 345 -51.54 -14.92 12.07
C SER A 345 -51.35 -13.70 12.97
N GLY A 346 -51.54 -12.50 12.43
CA GLY A 346 -51.51 -11.27 13.22
C GLY A 346 -51.89 -10.02 12.44
N ASN A 347 -51.38 -8.91 12.94
CA ASN A 347 -51.15 -7.69 12.19
C ASN A 347 -49.61 -7.57 12.14
N ASN A 348 -49.02 -7.46 10.98
CA ASN A 348 -47.57 -7.40 10.81
C ASN A 348 -47.08 -5.94 10.91
N PRO A 349 -45.83 -5.70 11.32
CA PRO A 349 -45.21 -4.38 11.24
C PRO A 349 -44.58 -4.18 9.84
N PRO A 350 -44.70 -2.99 9.22
CA PRO A 350 -44.26 -2.77 7.85
C PRO A 350 -42.74 -2.86 7.67
N GLU A 351 -42.25 -3.59 6.68
CA GLU A 351 -40.82 -3.73 6.38
C GLU A 351 -40.30 -2.56 5.50
N ILE A 352 -39.33 -1.80 6.01
CA ILE A 352 -38.77 -0.61 5.33
C ILE A 352 -37.47 -0.94 4.61
N TYR A 353 -37.53 -1.02 3.28
CA TYR A 353 -36.37 -1.21 2.41
C TYR A 353 -35.85 0.14 1.88
N ILE A 354 -34.65 0.54 2.30
CA ILE A 354 -34.02 1.81 1.88
C ILE A 354 -32.95 1.53 0.82
N ASN A 355 -33.21 1.98 -0.40
CA ASN A 355 -32.25 1.94 -1.50
C ASN A 355 -31.59 3.33 -1.63
N VAL A 356 -30.42 3.48 -0.99
CA VAL A 356 -29.57 4.66 -1.16
C VAL A 356 -29.01 4.66 -2.58
N LEU A 357 -29.02 5.81 -3.26
CA LEU A 357 -28.73 5.89 -4.70
C LEU A 357 -27.20 5.85 -5.01
N THR A 358 -26.46 5.05 -4.25
CA THR A 358 -24.99 4.97 -4.24
C THR A 358 -24.51 3.53 -4.10
N ASN A 359 -23.31 3.23 -4.61
CA ASN A 359 -22.72 1.88 -4.52
C ASN A 359 -22.00 1.61 -3.19
N VAL A 360 -22.10 2.51 -2.20
CA VAL A 360 -21.29 2.47 -0.96
C VAL A 360 -22.09 2.16 0.32
N GLY A 361 -23.40 1.90 0.20
CA GLY A 361 -24.25 1.48 1.33
C GLY A 361 -24.68 2.61 2.28
N PHE A 362 -24.35 3.86 1.97
CA PHE A 362 -24.85 5.06 2.64
C PHE A 362 -25.17 6.14 1.59
N ALA A 363 -26.15 7.00 1.87
CA ALA A 363 -26.50 8.07 0.94
C ALA A 363 -25.43 9.17 0.95
N VAL A 364 -25.22 9.81 -0.20
CA VAL A 364 -24.24 10.86 -0.40
C VAL A 364 -24.92 12.04 -1.09
N VAL A 365 -24.71 13.24 -0.58
CA VAL A 365 -25.35 14.47 -1.09
C VAL A 365 -24.40 15.66 -0.95
N SER A 366 -24.28 16.49 -1.99
CA SER A 366 -23.57 17.78 -1.94
C SER A 366 -24.29 18.74 -1.00
N GLU A 367 -23.58 19.58 -0.25
CA GLU A 367 -24.26 20.54 0.62
C GLU A 367 -25.01 21.65 -0.14
N LEU A 368 -24.53 21.97 -1.34
CA LEU A 368 -25.18 22.86 -2.31
C LEU A 368 -26.44 22.23 -2.96
N ALA A 369 -26.83 21.02 -2.54
CA ALA A 369 -28.06 20.38 -2.95
C ALA A 369 -29.29 21.21 -2.55
N LYS A 370 -30.04 21.63 -3.57
CA LYS A 370 -31.26 22.42 -3.39
C LYS A 370 -32.36 21.58 -2.72
N PRO A 371 -33.25 22.21 -1.92
CA PRO A 371 -34.44 21.53 -1.41
C PRO A 371 -35.24 20.84 -2.53
N GLY A 372 -35.65 19.60 -2.29
CA GLY A 372 -36.24 18.70 -3.28
C GLY A 372 -35.26 17.74 -3.97
N THR A 373 -33.94 17.89 -3.79
CA THR A 373 -32.93 16.92 -4.25
C THR A 373 -33.16 15.57 -3.58
N VAL A 374 -33.18 14.48 -4.36
CA VAL A 374 -33.42 13.11 -3.87
C VAL A 374 -32.15 12.50 -3.29
N VAL A 375 -32.28 11.87 -2.12
CA VAL A 375 -31.18 11.30 -1.32
C VAL A 375 -31.24 9.77 -1.28
N ALA A 376 -32.43 9.20 -1.14
CA ALA A 376 -32.67 7.76 -1.15
C ALA A 376 -34.09 7.43 -1.65
N HIS A 377 -34.25 6.25 -2.23
CA HIS A 377 -35.55 5.62 -2.46
C HIS A 377 -35.93 4.77 -1.25
N VAL A 378 -37.21 4.77 -0.87
CA VAL A 378 -37.74 3.94 0.21
C VAL A 378 -38.96 3.20 -0.31
N SER A 379 -38.87 1.88 -0.39
CA SER A 379 -39.99 0.99 -0.71
C SER A 379 -40.38 0.24 0.56
N VAL A 380 -41.68 0.21 0.87
CA VAL A 380 -42.17 -0.46 2.07
C VAL A 380 -43.06 -1.62 1.67
N VAL A 381 -42.79 -2.77 2.26
CA VAL A 381 -43.58 -3.98 2.07
C VAL A 381 -44.31 -4.25 3.37
N ASP A 382 -45.63 -4.27 3.29
CA ASP A 382 -46.45 -4.88 4.33
C ASP A 382 -46.93 -6.25 3.82
N HIS A 383 -47.26 -7.14 4.75
CA HIS A 383 -47.74 -8.48 4.43
C HIS A 383 -49.24 -8.65 4.74
N ASP A 384 -49.82 -7.73 5.51
CA ASP A 384 -51.23 -7.77 5.91
C ASP A 384 -52.18 -7.53 4.71
N PRO A 385 -53.27 -8.32 4.59
CA PRO A 385 -54.14 -8.27 3.42
C PRO A 385 -55.11 -7.06 3.42
N GLY A 386 -55.12 -6.31 2.31
CA GLY A 386 -56.13 -5.29 2.05
C GLY A 386 -55.74 -3.91 2.58
N ASN A 387 -56.54 -3.34 3.48
CA ASN A 387 -56.32 -2.01 4.04
C ASN A 387 -55.40 -2.01 5.26
N GLU A 388 -55.21 -3.16 5.92
CA GLU A 388 -54.43 -3.24 7.15
C GLU A 388 -52.94 -2.96 6.84
N GLY A 389 -52.42 -3.53 5.74
CA GLY A 389 -51.11 -3.20 5.15
C GLY A 389 -51.02 -1.90 4.33
N GLU A 390 -51.94 -0.93 4.51
CA GLU A 390 -51.76 0.43 3.96
C GLU A 390 -50.88 1.25 4.92
N VAL A 391 -49.69 1.66 4.45
CA VAL A 391 -48.64 2.24 5.29
C VAL A 391 -48.50 3.76 5.14
N VAL A 392 -48.10 4.43 6.22
CA VAL A 392 -47.77 5.85 6.24
C VAL A 392 -46.35 6.06 6.81
N CYS A 393 -45.44 6.49 5.94
CA CYS A 393 -44.06 6.78 6.31
C CYS A 393 -43.83 8.26 6.68
N THR A 394 -42.96 8.47 7.65
CA THR A 394 -42.61 9.76 8.25
C THR A 394 -41.11 9.81 8.58
N ILE A 395 -40.58 11.02 8.74
CA ILE A 395 -39.15 11.29 9.00
C ILE A 395 -39.05 12.42 10.01
N GLN A 396 -37.92 12.51 10.74
CA GLN A 396 -37.67 13.64 11.63
C GLN A 396 -37.34 14.89 10.79
N ARG A 397 -38.36 15.72 10.56
CA ARG A 397 -38.28 16.95 9.75
C ARG A 397 -37.35 18.00 10.35
N ASP A 398 -36.12 18.01 9.86
CA ASP A 398 -35.16 19.09 10.09
C ASP A 398 -34.45 19.46 8.78
N TYR A 399 -33.45 18.68 8.36
CA TYR A 399 -32.73 18.85 7.09
C TYR A 399 -33.28 18.01 5.94
N PHE A 400 -34.06 16.96 6.24
CA PHE A 400 -34.66 16.04 5.26
C PHE A 400 -36.17 15.90 5.48
N ASP A 401 -36.90 15.62 4.39
CA ASP A 401 -38.32 15.27 4.40
C ASP A 401 -38.57 14.04 3.52
N ILE A 402 -39.77 13.48 3.55
CA ILE A 402 -40.15 12.29 2.79
C ILE A 402 -41.44 12.54 1.98
N ASP A 403 -41.35 12.34 0.66
CA ASP A 403 -42.46 12.46 -0.28
C ASP A 403 -42.95 11.08 -0.73
N THR A 404 -44.26 10.91 -0.88
CA THR A 404 -44.88 9.77 -1.57
C THR A 404 -44.57 9.77 -3.07
N LEU A 405 -44.35 8.59 -3.66
CA LEU A 405 -44.28 8.38 -5.10
C LEU A 405 -45.65 7.93 -5.67
N PRO A 406 -45.82 7.85 -7.01
CA PRO A 406 -47.10 7.45 -7.61
C PRO A 406 -47.45 5.97 -7.45
N SER A 407 -46.48 5.11 -7.12
CA SER A 407 -46.70 3.70 -6.77
C SER A 407 -47.15 3.58 -5.31
N ALA A 408 -47.99 2.60 -5.01
CA ALA A 408 -48.34 2.30 -3.61
C ALA A 408 -47.07 1.91 -2.82
N ASN A 409 -47.00 2.38 -1.57
CA ASN A 409 -45.93 2.12 -0.60
C ASN A 409 -44.48 2.49 -1.05
N GLU A 410 -44.32 3.29 -2.12
CA GLU A 410 -43.03 3.87 -2.53
C GLU A 410 -42.92 5.34 -2.12
N TYR A 411 -41.72 5.73 -1.67
CA TYR A 411 -41.38 7.08 -1.21
C TYR A 411 -39.97 7.49 -1.66
N LYS A 412 -39.70 8.79 -1.61
CA LYS A 412 -38.35 9.37 -1.78
C LYS A 412 -38.00 10.22 -0.57
N VAL A 413 -36.80 10.03 -0.02
CA VAL A 413 -36.22 10.98 0.94
C VAL A 413 -35.57 12.12 0.17
N VAL A 414 -35.89 13.36 0.54
CA VAL A 414 -35.42 14.57 -0.11
C VAL A 414 -34.76 15.53 0.87
N VAL A 415 -33.83 16.34 0.37
CA VAL A 415 -33.31 17.52 1.08
C VAL A 415 -34.47 18.50 1.33
N ALA A 416 -34.69 18.90 2.57
CA ALA A 416 -35.76 19.83 2.96
C ALA A 416 -35.25 21.27 3.20
N ARG A 417 -34.00 21.40 3.61
CA ARG A 417 -33.30 22.65 3.87
C ARG A 417 -31.87 22.57 3.33
N GLN A 418 -31.26 23.73 3.09
CA GLN A 418 -29.84 23.79 2.73
C GLN A 418 -28.99 23.12 3.82
N LEU A 419 -27.98 22.38 3.37
CA LEU A 419 -27.02 21.65 4.18
C LEU A 419 -25.78 22.53 4.41
N ASP A 420 -24.87 22.06 5.27
CA ASP A 420 -23.76 22.83 5.84
C ASP A 420 -22.73 21.80 6.38
N HIS A 421 -21.65 21.57 5.64
CA HIS A 421 -20.65 20.53 5.92
C HIS A 421 -19.82 20.88 7.16
N GLU A 422 -19.41 22.13 7.29
CA GLU A 422 -18.54 22.66 8.34
C GLU A 422 -19.23 22.54 9.72
N ARG A 423 -20.55 22.69 9.73
CA ARG A 423 -21.40 22.40 10.88
C ARG A 423 -21.57 20.90 11.11
N GLN A 424 -21.84 20.11 10.07
CA GLN A 424 -22.10 18.68 10.20
C GLN A 424 -21.91 17.86 8.90
N ASN A 425 -20.70 17.37 8.64
CA ASN A 425 -20.36 16.53 7.49
C ASN A 425 -21.12 15.20 7.33
N SER A 426 -21.82 14.70 8.37
CA SER A 426 -22.67 13.52 8.24
C SER A 426 -23.72 13.38 9.33
N THR A 427 -24.83 12.71 9.00
CA THR A 427 -25.97 12.55 9.89
C THR A 427 -26.70 11.22 9.66
N ASN A 428 -27.44 10.77 10.66
CA ASN A 428 -28.21 9.53 10.62
C ASN A 428 -29.70 9.86 10.45
N VAL A 429 -30.29 9.35 9.39
CA VAL A 429 -31.68 9.62 9.02
C VAL A 429 -32.54 8.40 9.30
N THR A 430 -33.45 8.53 10.27
CA THR A 430 -34.43 7.49 10.62
C THR A 430 -35.75 7.74 9.90
N VAL A 431 -36.14 6.79 9.06
CA VAL A 431 -37.48 6.70 8.48
C VAL A 431 -38.33 5.84 9.41
N TYR A 432 -39.57 6.27 9.67
CA TYR A 432 -40.54 5.56 10.51
C TYR A 432 -41.81 5.31 9.71
N CYS A 433 -42.23 4.06 9.57
CA CYS A 433 -43.46 3.69 8.87
C CYS A 433 -44.42 2.99 9.82
N GLN A 434 -45.71 3.25 9.64
CA GLN A 434 -46.80 2.75 10.47
C GLN A 434 -47.90 2.23 9.54
N ASP A 435 -48.40 1.04 9.81
CA ASP A 435 -49.54 0.43 9.12
C ASP A 435 -50.88 1.01 9.60
N SER A 436 -51.96 0.60 8.93
CA SER A 436 -53.34 1.04 9.22
C SER A 436 -54.11 0.01 10.05
N GLY A 437 -53.38 -0.88 10.73
CA GLY A 437 -53.87 -1.99 11.53
C GLY A 437 -54.60 -1.63 12.83
N ASN A 438 -54.97 -2.66 13.60
CA ASN A 438 -55.65 -2.50 14.88
C ASN A 438 -55.25 -3.57 15.93
N PRO A 439 -54.30 -3.28 16.84
CA PRO A 439 -53.58 -2.01 16.99
C PRO A 439 -52.59 -1.79 15.83
N PRO A 440 -52.43 -0.55 15.32
CA PRO A 440 -51.47 -0.28 14.27
C PRO A 440 -50.06 -0.39 14.83
N LEU A 441 -49.17 -1.06 14.09
CA LEU A 441 -47.79 -1.24 14.46
C LEU A 441 -46.90 -0.18 13.80
N ARG A 442 -45.60 -0.19 14.14
CA ARG A 442 -44.66 0.82 13.65
C ARG A 442 -43.24 0.28 13.62
N SER A 443 -42.61 0.43 12.47
CA SER A 443 -41.21 0.09 12.24
C SER A 443 -40.36 1.35 12.06
N SER A 444 -39.04 1.20 12.12
CA SER A 444 -38.11 2.28 11.81
C SER A 444 -36.75 1.77 11.34
N THR A 445 -36.29 2.28 10.20
CA THR A 445 -34.96 1.97 9.64
C THR A 445 -34.14 3.25 9.58
N THR A 446 -32.87 3.17 9.98
CA THR A 446 -31.94 4.31 9.97
C THR A 446 -30.83 4.07 8.97
N PHE A 447 -30.54 5.07 8.13
CA PHE A 447 -29.40 5.06 7.21
C PHE A 447 -28.52 6.28 7.43
N LYS A 448 -27.22 6.16 7.12
CA LYS A 448 -26.30 7.29 7.15
C LYS A 448 -26.44 8.12 5.87
N VAL A 449 -26.44 9.44 6.02
CA VAL A 449 -26.19 10.41 4.96
C VAL A 449 -24.82 11.04 5.21
N GLN A 450 -23.93 10.98 4.22
CA GLN A 450 -22.72 11.78 4.18
C GLN A 450 -22.98 13.02 3.32
N ILE A 451 -22.60 14.18 3.86
CA ILE A 451 -22.66 15.46 3.19
C ILE A 451 -21.28 15.69 2.58
N LEU A 452 -21.23 15.91 1.25
CA LEU A 452 -20.00 16.27 0.57
C LEU A 452 -19.75 17.77 0.75
N ASP A 453 -18.51 18.03 1.14
CA ASP A 453 -17.86 19.34 1.12
C ASP A 453 -17.81 19.87 -0.33
N GLU A 454 -18.10 21.15 -0.47
CA GLU A 454 -17.97 21.95 -1.69
C GLU A 454 -17.11 23.17 -1.37
N ASN A 455 -16.41 23.76 -2.36
CA ASN A 455 -15.56 24.93 -2.10
C ASN A 455 -16.47 26.17 -1.85
N ASP A 456 -16.95 26.31 -0.61
CA ASP A 456 -18.03 27.19 -0.16
C ASP A 456 -17.51 28.40 0.64
N ASN A 457 -16.42 28.22 1.39
CA ASN A 457 -15.78 29.29 2.17
C ASN A 457 -14.61 29.94 1.42
N THR A 458 -13.63 30.52 2.11
CA THR A 458 -12.56 31.32 1.48
C THR A 458 -11.38 31.48 2.44
N PRO A 459 -10.12 31.40 1.97
CA PRO A 459 -8.97 31.40 2.88
C PRO A 459 -8.88 32.71 3.67
N ARG A 460 -9.11 32.68 4.98
CA ARG A 460 -9.24 33.90 5.78
C ARG A 460 -7.99 34.15 6.61
N PHE A 461 -7.25 35.21 6.27
CA PHE A 461 -6.13 35.68 7.09
C PHE A 461 -6.56 36.03 8.52
N THR A 462 -5.76 35.61 9.50
CA THR A 462 -5.96 35.87 10.94
C THR A 462 -5.92 37.37 11.28
N GLN A 463 -5.27 38.18 10.44
CA GLN A 463 -5.28 39.64 10.49
C GLN A 463 -5.51 40.23 9.09
N PRO A 464 -6.32 41.30 8.92
CA PRO A 464 -6.53 41.93 7.61
C PRO A 464 -5.35 42.83 7.17
N PHE A 465 -4.51 43.23 8.13
CA PHE A 465 -3.34 44.08 7.94
C PHE A 465 -2.21 43.59 8.84
N TYR A 466 -1.02 43.45 8.28
CA TYR A 466 0.21 43.10 8.98
C TYR A 466 1.24 44.21 8.81
N GLU A 467 1.98 44.55 9.86
CA GLU A 467 3.04 45.55 9.81
C GLU A 467 4.32 45.04 10.49
N THR A 468 5.47 45.29 9.86
CA THR A 468 6.80 44.93 10.36
C THR A 468 7.85 45.94 9.90
N SER A 469 9.05 45.85 10.46
CA SER A 469 10.20 46.67 10.10
C SER A 469 11.44 45.81 9.91
N ILE A 470 12.18 46.04 8.83
CA ILE A 470 13.45 45.38 8.50
C ILE A 470 14.52 46.45 8.26
N ALA A 471 15.73 46.26 8.78
CA ALA A 471 16.83 47.15 8.43
C ALA A 471 17.29 46.88 6.98
N GLU A 472 17.74 47.91 6.29
CA GLU A 472 18.39 47.77 4.99
C GLU A 472 19.73 47.06 5.08
N ASN A 473 20.43 46.91 3.95
CA ASN A 473 21.68 46.15 3.86
C ASN A 473 21.55 44.71 4.43
N ASN A 474 20.33 44.15 4.38
CA ASN A 474 19.97 42.87 4.98
C ASN A 474 20.63 41.66 4.29
N GLU A 475 20.79 40.56 5.02
CA GLU A 475 21.15 39.28 4.41
C GLU A 475 20.01 38.75 3.53
N ILE A 476 20.37 38.19 2.36
CA ILE A 476 19.41 37.53 1.46
C ILE A 476 18.89 36.26 2.15
N GLY A 477 17.57 36.08 2.16
CA GLY A 477 16.88 34.96 2.82
C GLY A 477 16.51 35.21 4.29
N ILE A 478 16.80 36.39 4.86
CA ILE A 478 16.36 36.74 6.22
C ILE A 478 14.82 36.69 6.34
N SER A 479 14.34 36.22 7.49
CA SER A 479 12.91 36.17 7.85
C SER A 479 12.38 37.56 8.15
N VAL A 480 11.27 37.97 7.52
CA VAL A 480 10.73 39.33 7.61
C VAL A 480 9.42 39.40 8.41
N ILE A 481 8.47 38.51 8.09
CA ILE A 481 7.21 38.31 8.82
C ILE A 481 6.58 36.97 8.41
N THR A 482 5.81 36.34 9.29
CA THR A 482 4.94 35.21 8.96
C THR A 482 3.49 35.67 8.95
N VAL A 483 2.75 35.33 7.90
CA VAL A 483 1.29 35.47 7.84
C VAL A 483 0.60 34.12 8.01
N GLN A 484 -0.61 34.12 8.56
CA GLN A 484 -1.45 32.93 8.67
C GLN A 484 -2.84 33.23 8.12
N ALA A 485 -3.33 32.35 7.26
CA ALA A 485 -4.73 32.22 6.87
C ALA A 485 -5.22 30.81 7.18
N ASP A 486 -6.50 30.71 7.54
CA ASP A 486 -7.20 29.47 7.81
C ASP A 486 -8.42 29.42 6.89
N ASP A 487 -8.72 28.25 6.32
CA ASP A 487 -10.01 27.97 5.69
C ASP A 487 -10.72 26.88 6.50
N ILE A 488 -12.03 26.72 6.27
CA ILE A 488 -12.88 25.83 7.09
C ILE A 488 -13.46 24.63 6.35
N ASP A 489 -13.44 24.65 5.01
CA ASP A 489 -13.77 23.53 4.12
C ASP A 489 -12.81 22.32 4.37
N ASP A 490 -13.05 21.15 3.75
CA ASP A 490 -12.24 19.93 3.96
C ASP A 490 -11.21 19.67 2.84
N GLY A 491 -10.20 18.86 3.15
CA GLY A 491 -9.26 18.28 2.19
C GLY A 491 -8.56 19.29 1.27
N ALA A 492 -8.93 19.28 -0.01
CA ALA A 492 -8.31 20.14 -1.03
C ALA A 492 -8.91 21.55 -1.05
N ASN A 493 -10.17 21.72 -0.65
CA ASN A 493 -10.83 23.03 -0.59
C ASN A 493 -10.21 23.91 0.51
N ALA A 494 -9.57 23.31 1.53
CA ALA A 494 -8.76 24.02 2.51
C ALA A 494 -7.22 23.92 2.35
N GLU A 495 -6.66 23.33 1.27
CA GLU A 495 -5.19 23.37 1.07
C GLU A 495 -4.73 24.78 0.63
N ILE A 496 -4.34 25.61 1.60
CA ILE A 496 -3.90 26.99 1.35
C ILE A 496 -2.49 27.04 0.72
N LEU A 497 -2.42 27.67 -0.46
CA LEU A 497 -1.21 28.14 -1.12
C LEU A 497 -1.09 29.67 -1.03
N TYR A 498 -0.09 30.15 -0.30
CA TYR A 498 0.22 31.58 -0.23
C TYR A 498 0.90 32.11 -1.51
N ARG A 499 0.57 33.35 -1.91
CA ARG A 499 1.19 34.07 -3.04
C ARG A 499 1.37 35.56 -2.69
N LEU A 500 2.48 36.16 -3.13
CA LEU A 500 2.71 37.61 -3.03
C LEU A 500 2.14 38.35 -4.24
N SER A 501 1.79 39.63 -4.11
CA SER A 501 1.42 40.46 -5.27
C SER A 501 2.61 40.70 -6.21
N PRO A 502 2.39 40.75 -7.55
CA PRO A 502 3.48 40.91 -8.53
C PRO A 502 4.39 42.13 -8.33
N SER A 503 3.92 43.15 -7.60
CA SER A 503 4.70 44.35 -7.25
C SER A 503 5.91 44.10 -6.33
N VAL A 504 5.99 42.95 -5.64
CA VAL A 504 7.05 42.70 -4.65
C VAL A 504 7.78 41.36 -4.79
N VAL A 505 7.51 40.59 -5.85
CA VAL A 505 8.13 39.27 -6.08
C VAL A 505 9.63 39.31 -6.38
N ASP A 506 10.19 40.51 -6.58
CA ASP A 506 11.64 40.74 -6.71
C ASP A 506 12.31 41.16 -5.41
N TYR A 507 11.56 41.75 -4.48
CA TYR A 507 12.04 42.08 -3.13
C TYR A 507 11.93 40.90 -2.16
N PHE A 508 10.86 40.08 -2.28
CA PHE A 508 10.54 39.01 -1.34
C PHE A 508 10.07 37.71 -2.02
N TYR A 509 10.15 36.61 -1.28
CA TYR A 509 9.42 35.37 -1.57
C TYR A 509 8.68 34.89 -0.32
N ILE A 510 7.68 34.02 -0.51
CA ILE A 510 6.87 33.42 0.55
C ILE A 510 6.98 31.90 0.51
N GLU A 511 7.17 31.28 1.67
CA GLU A 511 7.16 29.83 1.86
C GLU A 511 5.72 29.30 1.97
N ARG A 512 5.54 27.97 1.80
CA ARG A 512 4.27 27.28 2.16
C ARG A 512 3.87 27.48 3.64
N SER A 513 4.84 27.81 4.51
CA SER A 513 4.65 28.11 5.93
C SER A 513 4.04 29.50 6.21
N GLY A 514 3.76 30.30 5.18
CA GLY A 514 3.35 31.70 5.32
C GLY A 514 4.49 32.65 5.70
N LEU A 515 5.72 32.14 5.87
CA LEU A 515 6.90 32.95 6.15
C LEU A 515 7.38 33.69 4.90
N ILE A 516 7.46 35.02 5.00
CA ILE A 516 8.03 35.91 4.00
C ILE A 516 9.52 36.12 4.30
N ARG A 517 10.35 35.98 3.27
CA ARG A 517 11.81 36.19 3.30
C ARG A 517 12.26 37.20 2.26
N ALA A 518 13.33 37.92 2.56
CA ALA A 518 14.00 38.79 1.59
C ALA A 518 14.61 37.96 0.44
N LYS A 519 14.32 38.34 -0.80
CA LYS A 519 14.90 37.79 -2.05
C LYS A 519 16.15 38.55 -2.48
N THR A 520 16.23 39.82 -2.10
CA THR A 520 17.32 40.76 -2.38
C THR A 520 17.82 41.42 -1.08
N ILE A 521 18.90 42.17 -1.19
CA ILE A 521 19.29 43.21 -0.23
C ILE A 521 18.39 44.42 -0.49
N LEU A 522 17.80 44.99 0.56
CA LEU A 522 16.98 46.21 0.53
C LEU A 522 17.86 47.46 0.72
N ASP A 523 17.40 48.55 0.11
CA ASP A 523 18.02 49.87 0.00
C ASP A 523 16.91 50.89 0.30
N ARG A 524 17.12 51.75 1.31
CA ARG A 524 16.10 52.66 1.85
C ARG A 524 16.05 53.98 1.07
N GLU A 525 17.18 54.40 0.50
CA GLU A 525 17.32 55.54 -0.42
C GLU A 525 16.49 55.32 -1.70
N GLU A 526 16.46 54.09 -2.22
CA GLU A 526 15.55 53.68 -3.29
C GLU A 526 14.11 53.56 -2.79
N THR A 527 13.86 52.89 -1.66
CA THR A 527 12.49 52.76 -1.10
C THR A 527 12.45 52.56 0.42
N SER A 528 11.91 53.54 1.14
CA SER A 528 11.78 53.51 2.61
C SER A 528 10.56 52.73 3.15
N SER A 529 9.57 52.37 2.32
CA SER A 529 8.54 51.41 2.75
C SER A 529 7.82 50.73 1.57
N LEU A 530 7.51 49.45 1.75
CA LEU A 530 6.80 48.62 0.77
C LEU A 530 5.41 48.26 1.31
N ASN A 531 4.36 48.62 0.58
CA ASN A 531 2.97 48.30 0.89
C ASN A 531 2.40 47.40 -0.21
N PHE A 532 1.90 46.22 0.15
CA PHE A 532 1.47 45.22 -0.83
C PHE A 532 0.33 44.33 -0.31
N LEU A 533 -0.12 43.40 -1.15
CA LEU A 533 -1.10 42.37 -0.80
C LEU A 533 -0.43 41.00 -0.78
N VAL A 534 -0.75 40.21 0.23
CA VAL A 534 -0.55 38.76 0.23
C VAL A 534 -1.89 38.08 -0.04
N TYR A 535 -1.85 36.99 -0.78
CA TYR A 535 -3.00 36.17 -1.14
C TYR A 535 -2.86 34.79 -0.52
N ALA A 536 -3.99 34.22 -0.10
CA ALA A 536 -4.13 32.82 0.27
C ALA A 536 -5.13 32.20 -0.70
N VAL A 537 -4.73 31.15 -1.41
CA VAL A 537 -5.50 30.52 -2.49
C VAL A 537 -5.66 29.04 -2.14
N ASP A 538 -6.89 28.56 -2.04
CA ASP A 538 -7.23 27.15 -1.81
C ASP A 538 -6.87 26.23 -2.98
N GLY A 539 -6.91 24.92 -2.76
CA GLY A 539 -6.75 23.89 -3.78
C GLY A 539 -8.04 23.50 -4.51
N GLY A 540 -9.16 24.16 -4.21
CA GLY A 540 -10.49 23.79 -4.70
C GLY A 540 -10.73 24.06 -6.18
N SER A 541 -11.93 23.74 -6.67
CA SER A 541 -12.29 23.87 -8.09
C SER A 541 -13.76 24.30 -8.27
N PRO A 542 -14.05 25.57 -8.55
CA PRO A 542 -13.10 26.67 -8.84
C PRO A 542 -12.29 27.07 -7.61
N GLN A 543 -11.01 27.45 -7.80
CA GLN A 543 -10.21 28.06 -6.73
C GLN A 543 -10.84 29.37 -6.28
N ARG A 544 -10.79 29.66 -4.98
CA ARG A 544 -11.11 30.95 -4.40
C ARG A 544 -9.84 31.61 -3.86
N THR A 545 -9.95 32.77 -3.23
CA THR A 545 -8.78 33.56 -2.78
C THR A 545 -9.15 34.57 -1.71
N GLY A 546 -8.49 34.49 -0.56
CA GLY A 546 -8.43 35.58 0.40
C GLY A 546 -7.23 36.50 0.19
N SER A 547 -7.27 37.68 0.80
CA SER A 547 -6.15 38.63 0.78
C SER A 547 -6.02 39.39 2.10
N ALA A 548 -4.79 39.78 2.42
CA ALA A 548 -4.47 40.71 3.50
C ALA A 548 -3.40 41.71 3.02
N SER A 549 -3.37 42.90 3.62
CA SER A 549 -2.35 43.89 3.30
C SER A 549 -1.14 43.77 4.23
N ILE A 550 0.05 43.96 3.67
CA ILE A 550 1.31 44.00 4.43
C ILE A 550 1.99 45.33 4.20
N ARG A 551 2.46 45.95 5.29
CA ARG A 551 3.35 47.10 5.31
C ARG A 551 4.70 46.71 5.90
N ILE A 552 5.75 46.90 5.12
CA ILE A 552 7.14 46.74 5.56
C ILE A 552 7.78 48.12 5.57
N GLN A 553 8.18 48.58 6.75
CA GLN A 553 9.02 49.77 6.90
C GLN A 553 10.49 49.36 6.78
N ILE A 554 11.26 50.05 5.96
CA ILE A 554 12.70 49.78 5.82
C ILE A 554 13.44 50.77 6.75
N LEU A 555 14.27 50.23 7.64
CA LEU A 555 14.96 51.00 8.68
C LEU A 555 16.36 51.39 8.22
N ASP A 556 16.62 52.68 8.46
CA ASP A 556 17.81 53.46 8.12
C ASP A 556 19.11 52.90 8.74
N ILE A 557 20.15 52.71 7.93
CA ILE A 557 21.54 52.44 8.35
C ILE A 557 22.44 53.58 7.86
N ASN A 558 23.50 53.88 8.62
CA ASN A 558 24.46 54.94 8.27
C ASN A 558 25.56 54.39 7.33
N ASP A 559 25.28 54.21 6.03
CA ASP A 559 26.27 53.73 5.05
C ASP A 559 26.51 54.63 3.81
N GLU A 560 25.64 55.61 3.51
CA GLU A 560 26.08 56.77 2.72
C GLU A 560 26.87 57.77 3.59
N LYS A 561 27.35 58.87 2.97
CA LYS A 561 28.29 59.78 3.65
C LYS A 561 28.12 61.23 3.17
N PRO A 562 28.40 62.25 4.01
CA PRO A 562 28.15 63.64 3.66
C PRO A 562 28.78 64.08 2.33
N VAL A 563 27.96 64.38 1.33
CA VAL A 563 28.41 64.83 0.00
C VAL A 563 28.36 66.35 -0.07
N PHE A 564 29.51 67.01 -0.20
CA PHE A 564 29.57 68.45 -0.41
C PHE A 564 28.98 68.87 -1.77
N ASN A 565 28.21 69.94 -1.77
CA ASN A 565 27.57 70.52 -2.97
C ASN A 565 28.57 71.11 -3.99
N ARG A 566 29.87 71.14 -3.65
CA ARG A 566 30.98 71.53 -4.54
C ARG A 566 32.20 70.68 -4.24
N VAL A 567 33.01 70.41 -5.28
CA VAL A 567 34.30 69.69 -5.16
C VAL A 567 35.38 70.50 -4.43
N SER A 568 35.25 71.83 -4.43
CA SER A 568 36.05 72.77 -3.64
C SER A 568 35.27 74.08 -3.45
N TYR A 569 35.68 74.88 -2.46
CA TYR A 569 35.14 76.21 -2.23
C TYR A 569 36.26 77.26 -2.33
N GLU A 570 35.96 78.39 -2.97
CA GLU A 570 36.85 79.55 -3.02
C GLU A 570 36.07 80.77 -2.54
N PHE A 571 36.64 81.49 -1.57
CA PHE A 571 36.08 82.70 -0.97
C PHE A 571 37.11 83.84 -1.06
N ILE A 572 36.60 85.08 -1.13
CA ILE A 572 37.43 86.28 -1.23
C ILE A 572 37.00 87.23 -0.12
N ILE A 573 37.96 87.67 0.70
CA ILE A 573 37.73 88.59 1.82
C ILE A 573 38.80 89.69 1.78
N SER A 574 38.42 90.95 1.97
CA SER A 574 39.41 92.01 2.16
C SER A 574 40.15 91.82 3.49
N GLU A 575 41.40 92.26 3.55
CA GLU A 575 42.12 92.40 4.81
C GLU A 575 41.60 93.56 5.69
N ASN A 576 42.24 93.76 6.85
CA ASN A 576 41.90 94.81 7.81
C ASN A 576 40.41 94.80 8.24
N ARG A 577 39.77 93.63 8.19
CA ARG A 577 38.43 93.37 8.72
C ARG A 577 38.55 92.75 10.11
N PRO A 578 37.65 93.11 11.05
CA PRO A 578 37.70 92.61 12.41
C PRO A 578 37.54 91.09 12.48
N SER A 579 37.97 90.49 13.60
CA SER A 579 37.55 89.14 13.99
C SER A 579 36.01 89.00 14.00
N ASP A 580 35.51 87.80 13.75
CA ASP A 580 34.09 87.47 13.56
C ASP A 580 33.48 88.02 12.24
N THR A 581 34.30 88.39 11.25
CA THR A 581 33.81 88.73 9.90
C THR A 581 33.44 87.46 9.13
N ASP A 582 32.27 87.44 8.49
CA ASP A 582 31.82 86.35 7.62
C ASP A 582 32.67 86.25 6.33
N VAL A 583 33.22 85.06 6.09
CA VAL A 583 34.06 84.73 4.91
C VAL A 583 33.22 84.01 3.84
N GLY A 584 32.34 83.10 4.26
CA GLY A 584 31.57 82.24 3.36
C GLY A 584 30.84 81.13 4.09
N MET A 585 30.30 80.17 3.33
CA MET A 585 29.56 79.03 3.87
C MET A 585 29.76 77.79 2.98
N VAL A 586 30.11 76.65 3.58
CA VAL A 586 30.09 75.34 2.93
C VAL A 586 28.74 74.65 3.13
N SER A 587 28.43 73.65 2.31
CA SER A 587 27.14 72.95 2.35
C SER A 587 27.27 71.53 1.80
N ALA A 588 26.61 70.58 2.42
CA ALA A 588 26.60 69.18 2.03
C ALA A 588 25.18 68.60 2.22
N THR A 589 24.94 67.44 1.63
CA THR A 589 23.72 66.63 1.76
C THR A 589 24.09 65.18 2.01
N ASP A 590 23.21 64.45 2.69
CA ASP A 590 23.34 63.01 2.92
C ASP A 590 22.20 62.22 2.28
N GLY A 591 22.39 60.91 2.14
CA GLY A 591 21.38 59.98 1.61
C GLY A 591 20.32 59.59 2.65
N ASP A 592 20.80 59.27 3.85
CA ASP A 592 20.15 58.53 4.95
C ASP A 592 18.94 59.27 5.60
N SER A 593 18.67 59.09 6.90
CA SER A 593 17.65 59.88 7.63
C SER A 593 18.00 60.20 9.09
N GLY A 594 17.12 60.99 9.72
CA GLY A 594 17.06 61.19 11.16
C GLY A 594 18.32 61.79 11.79
N GLU A 595 19.21 60.93 12.28
CA GLU A 595 20.51 61.27 12.87
C GLU A 595 21.68 60.90 11.95
N ASN A 596 21.48 59.92 11.06
CA ASN A 596 22.43 59.54 10.02
C ASN A 596 22.56 60.65 8.97
N ALA A 597 21.46 61.23 8.50
CA ALA A 597 21.52 62.41 7.61
C ALA A 597 21.81 63.76 8.31
N ARG A 598 22.20 63.77 9.60
CA ARG A 598 22.37 65.01 10.40
C ARG A 598 23.79 65.55 10.28
N ILE A 599 24.03 66.35 9.25
CA ILE A 599 25.36 66.90 8.98
C ILE A 599 25.73 68.03 9.96
N ALA A 600 26.92 67.94 10.54
CA ALA A 600 27.64 68.99 11.25
C ALA A 600 29.01 69.25 10.59
N PHE A 601 29.35 70.53 10.40
CA PHE A 601 30.63 70.94 9.80
C PHE A 601 31.69 71.28 10.84
N VAL A 602 32.93 70.85 10.63
CA VAL A 602 34.09 71.19 11.47
C VAL A 602 35.34 71.43 10.61
N ILE A 603 36.23 72.33 11.02
CA ILE A 603 37.53 72.47 10.36
C ILE A 603 38.39 71.21 10.62
N HIS A 604 39.08 70.70 9.60
CA HIS A 604 39.89 69.50 9.74
C HIS A 604 41.00 69.70 10.80
N PRO A 605 41.19 68.80 11.79
CA PRO A 605 41.98 69.07 13.00
C PRO A 605 43.41 69.58 12.79
N PHE A 606 44.05 69.22 11.68
CA PHE A 606 45.36 69.74 11.28
C PHE A 606 45.41 71.27 11.18
N TYR A 607 44.31 71.91 10.75
CA TYR A 607 44.23 73.34 10.45
C TYR A 607 43.64 74.19 11.58
N TYR A 608 42.99 73.60 12.60
CA TYR A 608 42.25 74.27 13.68
C TYR A 608 43.05 75.35 14.45
N GLN A 609 44.38 75.31 14.41
CA GLN A 609 45.28 76.31 14.99
C GLN A 609 46.34 76.84 14.00
N ARG A 610 46.17 76.59 12.69
CA ARG A 610 47.12 77.00 11.63
C ARG A 610 46.56 78.04 10.67
N VAL A 611 45.24 78.22 10.62
CA VAL A 611 44.58 79.23 9.80
C VAL A 611 43.69 80.11 10.67
N PRO A 612 43.52 81.41 10.37
CA PRO A 612 42.78 82.36 11.19
C PRO A 612 41.26 82.27 10.96
N PHE A 613 40.70 81.05 10.87
CA PHE A 613 39.28 80.83 10.57
C PHE A 613 38.60 79.89 11.57
N VAL A 614 37.35 80.22 11.90
CA VAL A 614 36.43 79.36 12.63
C VAL A 614 35.38 78.83 11.66
N VAL A 615 35.14 77.52 11.70
CA VAL A 615 34.02 76.86 10.99
C VAL A 615 32.96 76.50 12.02
N PHE A 616 31.74 76.96 11.79
CA PHE A 616 30.58 76.67 12.62
C PHE A 616 29.90 75.38 12.16
N SER A 617 29.14 74.73 13.05
CA SER A 617 28.45 73.47 12.78
C SER A 617 27.41 73.54 11.66
N ASP A 618 26.95 74.75 11.30
CA ASP A 618 26.05 75.05 10.19
C ASP A 618 26.77 75.32 8.85
N GLY A 619 28.09 75.18 8.81
CA GLY A 619 28.92 75.34 7.61
C GLY A 619 29.41 76.77 7.38
N ARG A 620 29.03 77.76 8.19
CA ARG A 620 29.56 79.12 8.07
C ARG A 620 31.04 79.19 8.46
N ILE A 621 31.78 80.01 7.74
CA ILE A 621 33.20 80.27 7.96
C ILE A 621 33.39 81.75 8.29
N LYS A 622 34.07 82.03 9.40
CA LYS A 622 34.39 83.38 9.87
C LYS A 622 35.87 83.57 10.17
N THR A 623 36.34 84.81 10.18
CA THR A 623 37.67 85.17 10.69
C THR A 623 37.75 85.01 12.21
N ASN A 624 38.84 84.43 12.72
CA ASN A 624 39.16 84.34 14.14
C ASN A 624 39.98 85.55 14.63
N THR A 625 40.76 86.13 13.72
CA THR A 625 41.59 87.33 13.94
C THR A 625 41.37 88.30 12.79
N GLU A 626 41.94 89.49 12.91
CA GLU A 626 42.15 90.36 11.74
C GLU A 626 43.13 89.68 10.77
N LEU A 627 43.02 90.01 9.48
CA LEU A 627 43.85 89.46 8.41
C LEU A 627 44.77 90.55 7.86
N ASP A 628 45.98 90.12 7.48
CA ASP A 628 47.10 90.89 6.93
C ASP A 628 47.59 90.10 5.70
N ARG A 629 47.55 90.73 4.52
CA ARG A 629 47.84 90.12 3.23
C ARG A 629 49.33 89.98 2.98
N GLU A 630 50.14 90.95 3.42
CA GLU A 630 51.59 90.97 3.25
C GLU A 630 52.27 89.84 4.03
N MET A 631 51.66 89.38 5.12
CA MET A 631 52.00 88.12 5.78
C MET A 631 51.47 86.90 5.01
N VAL A 632 50.16 86.82 4.72
CA VAL A 632 49.57 85.66 4.00
C VAL A 632 48.37 86.05 3.14
N SER A 633 48.57 86.08 1.81
CA SER A 633 47.55 86.44 0.83
C SER A 633 46.60 85.31 0.42
N ILE A 634 46.95 84.03 0.65
CA ILE A 634 46.10 82.86 0.34
C ILE A 634 46.19 81.84 1.46
N TYR A 635 45.03 81.35 1.90
CA TYR A 635 44.90 80.24 2.84
C TYR A 635 44.18 79.06 2.18
N ASP A 636 44.84 77.91 2.08
CA ASP A 636 44.23 76.63 1.68
C ASP A 636 44.10 75.72 2.91
N PHE A 637 42.89 75.27 3.22
CA PHE A 637 42.59 74.35 4.33
C PHE A 637 41.43 73.42 4.02
N GLN A 638 41.20 72.41 4.87
CA GLN A 638 40.11 71.46 4.68
C GLN A 638 39.01 71.60 5.74
N VAL A 639 37.76 71.44 5.29
CA VAL A 639 36.57 71.37 6.14
C VAL A 639 35.97 69.98 6.02
N ILE A 640 35.63 69.39 7.16
CA ILE A 640 34.97 68.10 7.28
C ILE A 640 33.47 68.34 7.43
N ALA A 641 32.65 67.64 6.64
CA ALA A 641 31.27 67.37 6.95
C ALA A 641 31.21 65.97 7.57
N LYS A 642 30.59 65.84 8.75
CA LYS A 642 30.28 64.57 9.40
C LYS A 642 28.79 64.50 9.69
N ASP A 643 28.20 63.33 9.60
CA ASP A 643 26.89 63.02 10.18
C ASP A 643 26.96 62.94 11.73
N ASP A 644 25.84 62.69 12.40
CA ASP A 644 25.78 62.29 13.82
C ASP A 644 25.40 60.80 13.98
N GLY A 645 25.57 59.99 12.92
CA GLY A 645 25.26 58.56 12.91
C GLY A 645 26.20 57.70 13.75
N SER A 646 25.98 56.38 13.74
CA SER A 646 26.73 55.43 14.58
C SER A 646 27.01 54.10 13.85
N PRO A 647 28.23 53.90 13.31
CA PRO A 647 29.41 54.76 13.40
C PRO A 647 29.28 56.02 12.53
N SER A 648 29.72 57.16 13.05
CA SER A 648 29.67 58.41 12.28
C SER A 648 30.64 58.40 11.11
N LEU A 649 30.12 58.70 9.92
CA LEU A 649 30.86 58.83 8.68
C LEU A 649 31.20 60.31 8.42
N ASN A 650 32.03 60.57 7.41
CA ASN A 650 32.51 61.91 7.12
C ASN A 650 33.16 62.04 5.74
N ARG A 651 33.26 63.28 5.28
CA ARG A 651 33.96 63.69 4.07
C ARG A 651 34.69 65.00 4.30
N SER A 652 35.83 65.19 3.62
CA SER A 652 36.54 66.49 3.56
C SER A 652 36.33 67.18 2.21
N VAL A 653 36.33 68.52 2.23
CA VAL A 653 36.43 69.39 1.05
C VAL A 653 37.57 70.40 1.22
N ASP A 654 38.22 70.75 0.12
CA ASP A 654 39.22 71.82 0.08
C ASP A 654 38.54 73.20 0.02
N VAL A 655 38.98 74.10 0.90
CA VAL A 655 38.52 75.49 1.00
C VAL A 655 39.72 76.41 0.84
N LYS A 656 39.64 77.31 -0.14
CA LYS A 656 40.56 78.41 -0.34
C LYS A 656 39.94 79.73 0.10
N VAL A 657 40.70 80.54 0.82
CA VAL A 657 40.37 81.94 1.10
C VAL A 657 41.48 82.81 0.53
N ILE A 658 41.12 83.69 -0.40
CA ILE A 658 42.00 84.70 -1.00
C ILE A 658 41.80 86.00 -0.24
N VAL A 659 42.89 86.56 0.29
CA VAL A 659 42.88 87.87 0.95
C VAL A 659 43.05 88.95 -0.12
N LYS A 660 42.07 89.86 -0.22
CA LYS A 660 42.08 91.00 -1.14
C LYS A 660 42.75 92.20 -0.48
N ASP A 661 43.67 92.77 -1.24
CA ASP A 661 44.44 93.98 -0.96
C ASP A 661 43.57 95.21 -0.62
N GLU A 662 43.95 95.95 0.42
CA GLU A 662 43.45 97.29 0.78
C GLU A 662 44.67 98.21 1.07
N ASN A 663 44.71 99.45 0.56
CA ASN A 663 45.91 100.29 0.62
C ASN A 663 46.20 100.83 2.04
N ASP A 664 46.91 100.09 2.88
CA ASP A 664 47.27 100.50 4.25
C ASP A 664 48.78 100.68 4.48
N ASN A 665 49.66 100.11 3.65
CA ASN A 665 51.09 100.36 3.72
C ASN A 665 51.44 101.75 3.17
N PHE A 666 52.51 102.33 3.69
CA PHE A 666 52.98 103.65 3.28
C PHE A 666 54.20 103.53 2.34
N PRO A 667 54.26 104.30 1.23
CA PRO A 667 55.40 104.32 0.32
C PRO A 667 56.72 104.55 1.05
N THR A 668 57.56 103.53 1.15
CA THR A 668 58.77 103.57 1.96
C THR A 668 59.93 104.11 1.14
N ILE A 669 60.43 105.30 1.51
CA ILE A 669 61.53 105.98 0.82
C ILE A 669 62.88 105.32 1.19
N ASN A 670 63.45 104.55 0.27
CA ASN A 670 64.76 103.90 0.44
C ASN A 670 65.94 104.85 0.14
N PHE A 671 65.71 105.93 -0.63
CA PHE A 671 66.66 107.04 -0.81
C PHE A 671 65.92 108.34 -1.21
N PRO A 672 66.19 109.50 -0.59
CA PRO A 672 67.13 109.74 0.51
C PRO A 672 66.70 109.05 1.81
N THR A 673 67.64 108.90 2.76
CA THR A 673 67.36 108.42 4.12
C THR A 673 67.94 109.39 5.16
N PRO A 674 67.46 109.42 6.41
CA PRO A 674 68.00 110.32 7.45
C PRO A 674 69.51 110.17 7.77
N LYS A 675 70.17 109.12 7.27
CA LYS A 675 71.63 108.91 7.37
C LYS A 675 72.39 109.17 6.06
N ASN A 676 71.68 109.32 4.95
CA ASN A 676 72.21 109.53 3.61
C ASN A 676 71.18 110.30 2.77
N ASN A 677 71.14 111.61 3.00
CA ASN A 677 70.24 112.55 2.31
C ASN A 677 70.98 113.72 1.64
N THR A 678 72.31 113.71 1.59
CA THR A 678 73.08 114.78 0.93
C THR A 678 73.59 114.33 -0.42
N VAL A 679 73.23 115.04 -1.49
CA VAL A 679 73.80 114.87 -2.83
C VAL A 679 74.63 116.10 -3.19
N ARG A 680 75.90 115.86 -3.54
CA ARG A 680 76.85 116.92 -3.93
C ARG A 680 76.83 117.13 -5.43
N VAL A 681 76.77 118.40 -5.83
CA VAL A 681 76.59 118.82 -7.22
C VAL A 681 77.61 119.93 -7.53
N PRO A 682 78.27 119.93 -8.70
CA PRO A 682 79.19 121.00 -9.06
C PRO A 682 78.44 122.32 -9.30
N LEU A 683 79.01 123.45 -8.88
CA LEU A 683 78.46 124.80 -9.15
C LEU A 683 78.17 125.05 -10.65
N SER A 684 78.91 124.38 -11.54
CA SER A 684 78.78 124.50 -13.00
C SER A 684 77.83 123.46 -13.62
N ILE A 685 76.83 122.97 -12.88
CA ILE A 685 75.83 122.05 -13.44
C ILE A 685 75.01 122.74 -14.54
N LEU A 686 74.89 122.08 -15.69
CA LEU A 686 74.10 122.58 -16.81
C LEU A 686 72.60 122.42 -16.50
N PRO A 687 71.73 123.39 -16.89
CA PRO A 687 70.29 123.18 -16.89
C PRO A 687 69.91 121.90 -17.65
N TRP A 688 68.81 121.28 -17.24
CA TRP A 688 68.29 119.99 -17.74
C TRP A 688 69.11 118.75 -17.35
N SER A 689 70.19 118.90 -16.57
CA SER A 689 70.93 117.77 -15.99
C SER A 689 70.14 117.08 -14.87
N ILE A 690 70.19 115.74 -14.81
CA ILE A 690 69.69 114.93 -13.68
C ILE A 690 70.74 114.92 -12.57
N ILE A 691 70.30 115.13 -11.33
CA ILE A 691 71.13 115.18 -10.11
C ILE A 691 71.20 113.81 -9.43
N THR A 692 70.03 113.19 -9.23
CA THR A 692 69.86 111.92 -8.52
C THR A 692 68.47 111.34 -8.80
N ARG A 693 68.22 110.13 -8.31
CA ARG A 693 66.92 109.46 -8.35
C ARG A 693 66.45 109.13 -6.94
N ILE A 694 65.27 109.62 -6.57
CA ILE A 694 64.53 109.18 -5.39
C ILE A 694 64.17 107.71 -5.58
N ARG A 695 64.38 106.88 -4.55
CA ARG A 695 63.97 105.48 -4.56
C ARG A 695 62.98 105.27 -3.44
N ALA A 696 61.82 104.71 -3.78
CA ALA A 696 60.87 104.21 -2.82
C ALA A 696 60.34 102.83 -3.27
N SER A 697 59.75 102.12 -2.32
CA SER A 697 59.11 100.82 -2.50
C SER A 697 57.86 100.78 -1.65
N ASP A 698 56.79 100.20 -2.18
CA ASP A 698 55.59 99.90 -1.40
C ASP A 698 55.47 98.40 -1.12
N ALA A 699 54.61 98.03 -0.16
CA ALA A 699 54.40 96.64 0.27
C ALA A 699 53.08 96.02 -0.25
N ASP A 700 52.07 96.86 -0.54
CA ASP A 700 50.77 96.49 -1.13
C ASP A 700 50.91 95.69 -2.46
N GLU A 701 49.78 95.26 -3.03
CA GLU A 701 49.73 94.41 -4.23
C GLU A 701 50.33 95.03 -5.52
N PRO A 702 51.29 94.34 -6.16
CA PRO A 702 51.82 94.75 -7.45
C PRO A 702 50.81 94.55 -8.59
N GLY A 703 50.10 95.63 -8.93
CA GLY A 703 49.35 95.76 -10.18
C GLY A 703 47.94 96.32 -10.07
N ASN A 704 47.34 96.35 -8.87
CA ASN A 704 46.00 96.89 -8.68
C ASN A 704 45.98 98.44 -8.63
N GLY A 705 47.10 99.07 -8.28
CA GLY A 705 47.28 100.53 -8.16
C GLY A 705 47.82 100.96 -6.79
N ASN A 706 47.62 100.16 -5.76
CA ASN A 706 48.00 100.47 -4.38
C ASN A 706 49.52 100.51 -4.25
N SER A 707 50.23 99.44 -4.60
CA SER A 707 51.71 99.43 -4.54
C SER A 707 52.43 100.38 -5.52
N ARG A 708 51.68 101.12 -6.35
CA ARG A 708 52.24 101.93 -7.44
C ARG A 708 52.56 103.32 -6.93
N ILE A 709 53.84 103.66 -6.87
CA ILE A 709 54.30 104.95 -6.36
C ILE A 709 54.38 106.07 -7.43
N LYS A 710 54.23 107.32 -6.96
CA LYS A 710 54.41 108.58 -7.67
C LYS A 710 55.24 109.58 -6.83
N TYR A 711 56.10 110.34 -7.50
CA TYR A 711 57.08 111.25 -6.88
C TYR A 711 56.70 112.72 -7.09
N MET A 712 56.87 113.54 -6.04
CA MET A 712 56.65 114.99 -6.05
C MET A 712 57.68 115.71 -5.17
N ILE A 713 57.94 116.99 -5.46
CA ILE A 713 58.67 117.91 -4.57
C ILE A 713 57.81 119.15 -4.33
N THR A 714 57.78 119.65 -3.09
CA THR A 714 56.89 120.75 -2.64
C THR A 714 57.57 122.12 -2.67
N ASN A 715 58.87 122.18 -2.39
CA ASN A 715 59.66 123.41 -2.33
C ASN A 715 60.74 123.47 -3.44
N ASN A 716 61.35 124.64 -3.63
CA ASN A 716 62.41 124.91 -4.62
C ASN A 716 62.08 124.53 -6.08
N THR A 717 60.79 124.38 -6.40
CA THR A 717 60.23 123.91 -7.69
C THR A 717 60.49 124.82 -8.89
N GLN A 718 61.06 126.01 -8.67
CA GLN A 718 61.52 126.92 -9.72
C GLN A 718 62.90 126.51 -10.29
N ILE A 719 63.72 125.83 -9.46
CA ILE A 719 65.12 125.47 -9.75
C ILE A 719 65.26 123.96 -10.02
N PHE A 720 64.40 123.14 -9.39
CA PHE A 720 64.40 121.69 -9.52
C PHE A 720 63.03 121.17 -9.93
N ARG A 721 63.02 120.07 -10.69
CA ARG A 721 61.83 119.30 -11.08
C ARG A 721 62.07 117.83 -10.78
N VAL A 722 61.03 117.12 -10.36
CA VAL A 722 61.03 115.65 -10.29
C VAL A 722 60.20 115.04 -11.42
N TYR A 723 60.65 113.90 -11.94
CA TYR A 723 59.84 113.03 -12.80
C TYR A 723 58.95 112.14 -11.92
N SER A 724 57.63 112.27 -12.09
CA SER A 724 56.64 111.69 -11.17
C SER A 724 56.55 110.17 -11.21
N ASP A 725 57.10 109.53 -12.23
CA ASP A 725 57.11 108.10 -12.49
C ASP A 725 58.47 107.45 -12.19
N THR A 726 59.59 108.11 -12.51
CA THR A 726 60.94 107.56 -12.29
C THR A 726 61.61 108.01 -11.00
N GLY A 727 61.17 109.11 -10.38
CA GLY A 727 61.82 109.73 -9.22
C GLY A 727 63.10 110.51 -9.55
N ASP A 728 63.45 110.69 -10.83
CA ASP A 728 64.62 111.48 -11.23
C ASP A 728 64.43 112.97 -10.92
N ILE A 729 65.42 113.60 -10.28
CA ILE A 729 65.44 115.03 -9.98
C ILE A 729 66.35 115.75 -10.99
N GLN A 730 65.82 116.76 -11.65
CA GLN A 730 66.45 117.52 -12.74
C GLN A 730 66.54 119.01 -12.39
N VAL A 731 67.63 119.68 -12.79
CA VAL A 731 67.74 121.15 -12.75
C VAL A 731 66.93 121.77 -13.88
N THR A 732 66.03 122.73 -13.60
CA THR A 732 65.16 123.37 -14.61
C THR A 732 65.72 124.65 -15.22
N ASN A 733 66.60 125.37 -14.53
CA ASN A 733 67.08 126.69 -14.95
C ASN A 733 68.52 126.95 -14.49
N TYR A 734 69.13 128.03 -14.96
CA TYR A 734 70.42 128.49 -14.47
C TYR A 734 70.30 128.98 -13.01
N ILE A 735 71.13 128.45 -12.12
CA ILE A 735 71.26 128.93 -10.74
C ILE A 735 72.04 130.25 -10.80
N THR A 736 71.42 131.36 -10.37
CA THR A 736 71.95 132.71 -10.61
C THR A 736 72.86 133.18 -9.48
N GLU A 737 73.73 134.16 -9.72
CA GLU A 737 74.63 134.68 -8.67
C GLU A 737 73.91 135.31 -7.46
N GLN A 738 72.60 135.56 -7.54
CA GLN A 738 71.79 136.01 -6.39
C GLN A 738 71.23 134.86 -5.54
N ASP A 739 71.32 133.61 -6.00
CA ASP A 739 70.92 132.39 -5.26
C ASP A 739 72.07 131.81 -4.41
N TYR A 740 73.24 132.47 -4.38
CA TYR A 740 74.51 131.88 -3.91
C TYR A 740 74.73 131.85 -2.38
N ASP A 741 73.98 132.62 -1.60
CA ASP A 741 74.26 132.82 -0.16
C ASP A 741 73.99 131.59 0.72
N SER A 742 73.20 130.61 0.25
CA SER A 742 72.97 129.36 0.99
C SER A 742 73.93 128.23 0.62
N LYS A 743 74.33 128.13 -0.66
CA LYS A 743 75.03 126.98 -1.30
C LYS A 743 74.37 125.60 -1.14
N ILE A 744 73.28 125.52 -0.40
CA ILE A 744 72.61 124.31 0.03
C ILE A 744 71.12 124.49 -0.21
N PHE A 745 70.50 123.55 -0.92
CA PHE A 745 69.05 123.51 -1.17
C PHE A 745 68.46 122.28 -0.50
N GLU A 746 67.49 122.45 0.38
CA GLU A 746 66.75 121.33 0.97
C GLU A 746 65.46 121.10 0.18
N LEU A 747 65.38 119.99 -0.55
CA LEU A 747 64.17 119.54 -1.22
C LEU A 747 63.31 118.72 -0.27
N GLU A 748 62.10 119.16 0.00
CA GLU A 748 61.06 118.31 0.59
C GLU A 748 60.45 117.46 -0.53
N ILE A 749 60.72 116.16 -0.45
CA ILE A 749 60.19 115.11 -1.33
C ILE A 749 58.93 114.56 -0.69
N VAL A 750 57.91 114.34 -1.52
CA VAL A 750 56.71 113.57 -1.20
C VAL A 750 56.66 112.38 -2.16
N VAL A 751 56.66 111.16 -1.61
CA VAL A 751 56.28 109.96 -2.36
C VAL A 751 54.87 109.58 -1.92
N SER A 752 54.04 109.20 -2.88
CA SER A 752 52.66 108.77 -2.64
C SER A 752 52.33 107.58 -3.54
N ASP A 753 51.35 106.77 -3.19
CA ASP A 753 50.89 105.60 -3.99
C ASP A 753 49.94 106.02 -5.15
N PHE A 754 49.14 105.10 -5.71
CA PHE A 754 47.89 105.42 -6.44
C PHE A 754 46.68 104.76 -5.76
N GLY A 755 46.74 104.68 -4.43
CA GLY A 755 45.82 103.95 -3.57
C GLY A 755 44.38 104.37 -3.60
N THR A 756 43.50 103.38 -3.43
CA THR A 756 42.07 103.59 -3.18
C THR A 756 41.63 102.85 -1.91
N PRO A 757 40.72 103.42 -1.09
CA PRO A 757 39.93 104.64 -1.31
C PRO A 757 40.69 105.96 -1.07
N LYS A 758 41.87 105.91 -0.47
CA LYS A 758 42.69 107.09 -0.15
C LYS A 758 44.16 106.79 -0.49
N SER A 759 44.80 107.71 -1.20
CA SER A 759 46.24 107.68 -1.42
C SER A 759 47.00 108.07 -0.14
N LEU A 760 47.96 107.24 0.27
CA LEU A 760 48.90 107.47 1.36
C LEU A 760 50.19 108.11 0.82
N SER A 761 50.98 108.68 1.74
CA SER A 761 52.20 109.40 1.38
C SER A 761 53.22 109.47 2.51
N SER A 762 54.49 109.44 2.11
CA SER A 762 55.66 109.61 2.96
C SER A 762 56.48 110.79 2.49
N THR A 763 57.15 111.48 3.40
CA THR A 763 58.02 112.62 3.08
C THR A 763 59.46 112.41 3.54
N ALA A 764 60.40 113.02 2.82
CA ALA A 764 61.81 113.04 3.19
C ALA A 764 62.49 114.31 2.68
N THR A 765 63.50 114.79 3.39
CA THR A 765 64.34 115.92 2.94
C THR A 765 65.55 115.40 2.17
N LEU A 766 65.85 115.95 0.98
CA LEU A 766 67.11 115.78 0.25
C LEU A 766 67.88 117.10 0.24
N THR A 767 69.07 117.11 0.83
CA THR A 767 69.99 118.23 0.84
C THR A 767 70.87 118.20 -0.41
N ILE A 768 70.79 119.21 -1.27
CA ILE A 768 71.65 119.40 -2.45
C ILE A 768 72.74 120.40 -2.09
N ASP A 769 73.99 119.94 -2.05
CA ASP A 769 75.20 120.68 -1.64
C ASP A 769 75.99 121.11 -2.89
N LEU A 770 75.97 122.41 -3.21
CA LEU A 770 76.69 122.98 -4.36
C LEU A 770 78.15 123.24 -4.03
N GLN A 771 79.05 122.48 -4.65
CA GLN A 771 80.49 122.55 -4.40
C GLN A 771 81.28 123.16 -5.57
N ALA A 772 82.24 124.02 -5.23
CA ALA A 772 83.12 124.68 -6.20
C ALA A 772 84.27 123.74 -6.57
N VAL A 773 84.38 123.39 -7.85
CA VAL A 773 85.32 122.36 -8.32
C VAL A 773 86.70 122.95 -8.62
N ASN A 774 87.65 122.74 -7.71
CA ASN A 774 89.07 122.88 -8.02
C ASN A 774 89.53 121.66 -8.83
N VAL A 775 89.91 121.87 -10.09
CA VAL A 775 90.35 120.80 -11.01
C VAL A 775 91.82 120.47 -10.78
N THR A 776 92.10 119.39 -10.05
CA THR A 776 93.45 118.80 -9.92
C THR A 776 93.40 117.28 -9.73
N GLY A 777 94.29 116.55 -10.40
CA GLY A 777 94.69 115.20 -9.98
C GLY A 777 93.95 114.04 -10.67
N ILE A 778 94.64 113.43 -11.65
CA ILE A 778 94.24 112.18 -12.31
C ILE A 778 94.35 111.00 -11.32
N SER A 779 93.34 110.11 -11.32
CA SER A 779 93.59 108.68 -11.10
C SER A 779 92.55 107.82 -11.82
N MET A 780 92.99 106.97 -12.75
CA MET A 780 92.16 105.86 -13.24
C MET A 780 92.08 104.80 -12.15
N GLN A 781 90.89 104.24 -11.89
CA GLN A 781 90.79 102.92 -11.29
C GLN A 781 89.71 102.11 -12.00
N SER A 782 90.07 100.87 -12.32
CA SER A 782 89.24 99.91 -13.04
C SER A 782 88.27 99.19 -12.11
N LYS A 783 87.12 98.80 -12.65
CA LYS A 783 86.60 97.45 -12.44
C LYS A 783 85.69 97.01 -13.59
N GLU A 784 86.24 96.20 -14.48
CA GLU A 784 85.44 95.16 -15.14
C GLU A 784 85.26 94.01 -14.14
N GLU A 785 84.02 93.61 -13.88
CA GLU A 785 83.59 92.32 -13.31
C GLU A 785 82.06 92.41 -13.07
N GLY A 786 81.21 91.55 -13.62
CA GLY A 786 81.46 90.49 -14.61
C GLY A 786 80.14 89.92 -15.13
N GLN A 787 80.16 89.20 -16.25
CA GLN A 787 78.97 88.49 -16.76
C GLN A 787 78.71 87.20 -15.97
N SER A 788 77.45 86.91 -15.65
CA SER A 788 76.89 85.55 -15.73
C SER A 788 75.36 85.50 -15.57
N TYR A 789 74.80 84.37 -16.05
CA TYR A 789 73.44 83.83 -15.88
C TYR A 789 72.53 83.67 -17.11
N PHE A 790 72.92 84.07 -18.32
CA PHE A 790 72.12 83.79 -19.53
C PHE A 790 72.42 82.45 -20.25
N VAL A 791 73.46 81.71 -19.82
CA VAL A 791 73.84 80.40 -20.43
C VAL A 791 73.38 79.21 -19.59
N ILE A 792 73.32 79.35 -18.25
CA ILE A 792 72.98 78.26 -17.34
C ILE A 792 71.49 77.86 -17.45
N ALA A 793 70.59 78.83 -17.61
CA ALA A 793 69.15 78.56 -17.73
C ALA A 793 68.80 77.64 -18.91
N ILE A 794 69.43 77.87 -20.07
CA ILE A 794 69.18 77.09 -21.30
C ILE A 794 69.82 75.70 -21.19
N ALA A 795 71.03 75.60 -20.62
CA ALA A 795 71.70 74.31 -20.39
C ALA A 795 70.91 73.42 -19.41
N VAL A 796 70.45 73.97 -18.28
CA VAL A 796 69.66 73.23 -17.28
C VAL A 796 68.32 72.80 -17.87
N GLY A 797 67.60 73.70 -18.56
CA GLY A 797 66.31 73.37 -19.20
C GLY A 797 66.39 72.18 -20.14
N ILE A 798 67.38 72.18 -21.06
CA ILE A 798 67.57 71.08 -22.02
C ILE A 798 67.96 69.77 -21.33
N VAL A 799 68.86 69.81 -20.34
CA VAL A 799 69.27 68.62 -19.58
C VAL A 799 68.11 68.04 -18.77
N THR A 800 67.28 68.88 -18.14
CA THR A 800 66.08 68.42 -17.41
C THR A 800 65.00 67.86 -18.33
N ALA A 801 64.82 68.42 -19.54
CA ALA A 801 63.87 67.90 -20.53
C ALA A 801 64.30 66.52 -21.06
N VAL A 802 65.59 66.33 -21.36
CA VAL A 802 66.11 65.04 -21.85
C VAL A 802 66.11 63.97 -20.74
N LEU A 803 66.47 64.33 -19.50
CA LEU A 803 66.43 63.39 -18.37
C LEU A 803 64.99 62.99 -18.01
N SER A 804 64.04 63.92 -17.96
CA SER A 804 62.63 63.59 -17.67
C SER A 804 62.00 62.72 -18.74
N ALA A 805 62.23 63.01 -20.03
CA ALA A 805 61.80 62.14 -21.13
C ALA A 805 62.41 60.73 -21.04
N GLY A 806 63.72 60.62 -20.74
CA GLY A 806 64.40 59.33 -20.55
C GLY A 806 63.83 58.53 -19.37
N ILE A 807 63.58 59.18 -18.24
CA ILE A 807 63.01 58.55 -17.03
C ILE A 807 61.59 58.05 -17.30
N VAL A 808 60.75 58.83 -17.99
CA VAL A 808 59.38 58.40 -18.35
C VAL A 808 59.41 57.15 -19.24
N VAL A 809 60.28 57.11 -20.26
CA VAL A 809 60.42 55.91 -21.12
C VAL A 809 60.94 54.70 -20.34
N ILE A 810 61.94 54.89 -19.46
CA ILE A 810 62.48 53.80 -18.62
C ILE A 810 61.42 53.25 -17.66
N ILE A 811 60.62 54.11 -17.04
CA ILE A 811 59.49 53.69 -16.17
C ILE A 811 58.44 52.91 -16.98
N PHE A 812 58.12 53.34 -18.21
CA PHE A 812 57.18 52.64 -19.08
C PHE A 812 57.70 51.25 -19.50
N VAL A 813 59.00 51.14 -19.80
CA VAL A 813 59.65 49.87 -20.17
C VAL A 813 59.76 48.92 -18.97
N ILE A 814 60.16 49.40 -17.79
CA ILE A 814 60.31 48.56 -16.59
C ILE A 814 58.94 48.05 -16.11
N ARG A 815 57.91 48.92 -15.99
CA ARG A 815 56.57 48.49 -15.55
C ARG A 815 55.91 47.52 -16.54
N LYS A 816 56.24 47.60 -17.83
CA LYS A 816 55.80 46.63 -18.86
C LYS A 816 56.55 45.30 -18.80
N LEU A 817 57.87 45.31 -18.56
CA LEU A 817 58.69 44.09 -18.53
C LEU A 817 58.58 43.27 -17.25
N ASP A 818 58.33 43.90 -16.10
CA ASP A 818 58.40 43.23 -14.80
C ASP A 818 57.11 42.45 -14.47
N ARG A 819 55.93 43.11 -14.58
CA ARG A 819 54.64 42.42 -14.36
C ARG A 819 54.33 41.33 -15.40
N GLN A 820 54.85 41.44 -16.64
CA GLN A 820 54.72 40.37 -17.63
C GLN A 820 55.63 39.14 -17.38
N LYS A 821 56.61 39.22 -16.47
CA LYS A 821 57.59 38.14 -16.25
C LYS A 821 57.37 37.26 -15.02
N GLN A 822 56.70 37.73 -13.97
CA GLN A 822 56.66 36.98 -12.70
C GLN A 822 55.51 35.98 -12.53
N GLN A 823 54.34 36.17 -13.16
CA GLN A 823 53.18 35.26 -12.95
C GLN A 823 52.79 34.37 -14.15
N HIS A 824 53.53 34.42 -15.26
CA HIS A 824 53.50 33.35 -16.28
C HIS A 824 54.57 32.26 -16.07
N ARG A 825 55.19 32.20 -14.88
CA ARG A 825 56.21 31.19 -14.48
C ARG A 825 55.80 30.28 -13.32
N ARG A 826 54.52 29.94 -13.28
CA ARG A 826 53.94 28.68 -12.76
C ARG A 826 52.72 28.31 -13.63
N GLN A 827 52.86 28.34 -14.96
CA GLN A 827 53.57 27.37 -15.81
C GLN A 827 52.74 26.11 -16.05
N SER A 828 52.37 25.93 -17.31
CA SER A 828 51.56 24.86 -17.89
C SER A 828 52.44 23.73 -18.48
N ASP A 829 52.02 22.48 -18.24
CA ASP A 829 52.08 21.28 -19.10
C ASP A 829 53.46 20.81 -19.64
N PRO A 830 53.60 19.59 -20.21
CA PRO A 830 52.92 19.15 -21.45
C PRO A 830 52.39 17.68 -21.48
N VAL A 831 51.49 17.37 -22.44
CA VAL A 831 51.63 16.30 -23.49
C VAL A 831 50.28 16.00 -24.20
N HIS A 832 50.28 16.11 -25.55
CA HIS A 832 49.44 15.51 -26.63
C HIS A 832 48.02 14.91 -26.37
N GLU A 833 46.99 14.99 -27.25
CA GLU A 833 46.59 15.76 -28.47
C GLU A 833 45.05 15.42 -28.70
N ASP A 834 44.22 15.66 -29.74
CA ASP A 834 44.32 16.14 -31.13
C ASP A 834 42.94 16.59 -31.75
N LYS A 835 42.97 17.29 -32.91
CA LYS A 835 42.05 17.37 -34.10
C LYS A 835 40.50 17.24 -33.99
N MET A 836 39.65 17.98 -34.75
CA MET A 836 39.87 18.98 -35.83
C MET A 836 38.62 19.84 -36.21
N PHE A 837 38.80 21.17 -36.43
CA PHE A 837 38.03 22.17 -37.25
C PHE A 837 36.50 22.43 -36.98
N ASP A 838 35.93 23.66 -36.89
CA ASP A 838 36.07 24.99 -37.56
C ASP A 838 35.17 25.14 -38.83
N GLY A 839 34.42 26.23 -39.13
CA GLY A 839 34.14 27.56 -38.51
C GLY A 839 33.19 28.40 -39.42
N SER A 840 32.89 29.71 -39.29
CA SER A 840 32.97 30.74 -38.21
C SER A 840 32.36 32.11 -38.71
N ILE A 841 32.40 33.22 -37.92
CA ILE A 841 32.36 34.68 -38.31
C ILE A 841 30.98 35.36 -38.68
N THR A 842 30.34 36.20 -37.81
CA THR A 842 30.32 37.71 -37.61
C THR A 842 29.46 38.57 -38.60
N VAL A 843 29.03 39.86 -38.43
CA VAL A 843 29.46 41.02 -37.56
C VAL A 843 28.40 42.19 -37.47
N PHE A 844 28.33 42.92 -36.32
CA PHE A 844 27.89 44.34 -36.02
C PHE A 844 26.45 44.97 -36.15
N SER A 845 26.11 45.74 -35.08
CA SER A 845 25.48 47.09 -34.98
C SER A 845 23.95 47.39 -35.00
N LEU A 846 23.58 48.39 -34.18
CA LEU A 846 22.29 49.12 -33.96
C LEU A 846 22.27 50.46 -34.78
N PRO A 847 21.20 51.30 -34.88
CA PRO A 847 20.04 51.48 -33.95
C PRO A 847 18.65 51.86 -34.56
N SER A 848 17.73 52.31 -33.67
CA SER A 848 16.59 53.26 -33.81
C SER A 848 15.33 52.94 -34.64
N GLU A 849 14.19 52.96 -33.92
CA GLU A 849 12.85 53.54 -34.17
C GLU A 849 12.09 53.46 -35.53
N ASP A 850 10.78 53.23 -35.35
CA ASP A 850 9.58 53.74 -36.05
C ASP A 850 9.01 53.14 -37.37
N SER A 851 7.80 52.59 -37.19
CA SER A 851 6.61 52.70 -38.07
C SER A 851 6.41 51.87 -39.37
N LEU A 852 5.24 51.21 -39.38
CA LEU A 852 4.22 51.10 -40.45
C LEU A 852 4.50 50.51 -41.86
N LEU A 853 3.60 49.58 -42.23
CA LEU A 853 3.12 49.20 -43.58
C LEU A 853 4.08 48.53 -44.59
N GLY A 854 3.49 47.76 -45.52
CA GLY A 854 3.94 47.85 -46.92
C GLY A 854 4.36 46.58 -47.68
N GLU A 855 3.59 45.50 -47.55
CA GLU A 855 3.47 44.34 -48.45
C GLU A 855 3.99 44.38 -49.93
N LYS A 856 4.19 43.18 -50.50
CA LYS A 856 4.30 42.78 -51.94
C LYS A 856 5.66 42.98 -52.64
N LYS A 857 6.35 41.92 -53.10
CA LYS A 857 6.04 40.82 -54.07
C LYS A 857 6.22 41.17 -55.57
N LYS A 858 7.17 40.47 -56.20
CA LYS A 858 7.28 40.07 -57.62
C LYS A 858 8.13 38.78 -57.65
N LYS A 859 8.10 37.85 -58.61
CA LYS A 859 7.21 37.37 -59.71
C LYS A 859 7.89 36.07 -60.22
N GLU A 860 7.29 35.01 -60.75
CA GLU A 860 5.93 34.48 -60.99
C GLU A 860 6.13 32.93 -61.22
N VAL A 861 5.26 32.01 -61.66
CA VAL A 861 3.96 32.03 -62.36
C VAL A 861 3.00 30.99 -61.76
N SER A 862 1.77 31.46 -61.55
CA SER A 862 0.48 30.79 -61.28
C SER A 862 0.00 29.71 -62.25
N PHE A 863 -0.84 28.78 -61.78
CA PHE A 863 -2.16 28.54 -62.38
C PHE A 863 -3.17 28.09 -61.30
N SER A 864 -4.33 28.75 -61.24
CA SER A 864 -5.52 28.42 -60.43
C SER A 864 -6.54 27.64 -61.30
N LEU A 865 -7.68 27.12 -60.84
CA LEU A 865 -8.85 27.68 -60.11
C LEU A 865 -9.59 26.48 -59.41
N GLU A 866 -10.08 26.57 -58.17
CA GLU A 866 -11.42 27.04 -57.73
C GLU A 866 -12.59 26.14 -58.24
N GLU A 867 -13.68 25.89 -57.49
CA GLU A 867 -14.22 26.54 -56.27
C GLU A 867 -15.06 25.55 -55.38
N ASP A 868 -15.84 26.08 -54.41
CA ASP A 868 -16.71 25.39 -53.40
C ASP A 868 -15.98 24.71 -52.19
N VAL A 869 -16.49 24.68 -50.93
CA VAL A 869 -17.61 25.42 -50.27
C VAL A 869 -17.48 25.40 -48.70
N PHE A 870 -18.43 26.06 -48.02
CA PHE A 870 -18.74 26.17 -46.56
C PHE A 870 -19.03 24.82 -45.82
N SER A 871 -19.15 24.70 -44.48
CA SER A 871 -18.67 25.45 -43.28
C SER A 871 -19.14 24.75 -41.97
N ASP A 872 -18.32 24.79 -40.92
CA ASP A 872 -18.59 24.89 -39.45
C ASP A 872 -19.73 24.16 -38.68
N GLU A 873 -19.45 23.99 -37.37
CA GLU A 873 -20.36 23.94 -36.19
C GLU A 873 -21.00 22.61 -35.68
N GLU A 874 -21.72 22.73 -34.55
CA GLU A 874 -21.67 21.81 -33.39
C GLU A 874 -22.88 20.87 -33.15
N LEU A 875 -22.75 20.07 -32.07
CA LEU A 875 -23.72 19.23 -31.36
C LEU A 875 -25.14 19.82 -31.19
N VAL A 876 -26.19 18.96 -31.20
CA VAL A 876 -27.08 18.65 -30.03
C VAL A 876 -28.31 17.80 -30.44
N GLN A 877 -28.84 17.05 -29.45
CA GLN A 877 -29.99 16.11 -29.46
C GLN A 877 -31.34 16.63 -30.03
N LYS A 878 -32.19 15.74 -30.61
CA LYS A 878 -33.41 15.16 -29.96
C LYS A 878 -34.35 14.27 -30.84
N ASN A 879 -35.17 13.50 -30.13
CA ASN A 879 -36.21 12.50 -30.49
C ASN A 879 -37.19 12.83 -31.65
N HIS A 880 -37.62 11.81 -32.44
CA HIS A 880 -38.94 11.15 -32.24
C HIS A 880 -39.29 9.95 -33.17
N ILE A 881 -39.87 8.90 -32.55
CA ILE A 881 -40.83 7.86 -33.01
C ILE A 881 -41.17 7.70 -34.52
N THR A 882 -40.94 6.50 -35.10
CA THR A 882 -41.95 5.61 -35.77
C THR A 882 -41.26 4.35 -36.36
N GLY A 883 -42.00 3.24 -36.59
CA GLY A 883 -41.55 2.18 -37.53
C GLY A 883 -41.53 0.71 -37.04
N HIS A 884 -42.58 -0.04 -37.35
CA HIS A 884 -42.80 -1.49 -37.17
C HIS A 884 -41.66 -2.51 -37.52
N LYS A 885 -41.64 -3.63 -36.74
CA LYS A 885 -41.38 -5.05 -37.16
C LYS A 885 -39.93 -5.43 -37.57
N THR A 886 -39.40 -6.66 -37.43
CA THR A 886 -40.00 -7.99 -37.09
C THR A 886 -38.96 -9.01 -36.56
N PHE A 887 -39.45 -10.06 -35.87
CA PHE A 887 -38.88 -11.43 -35.70
C PHE A 887 -37.64 -11.71 -34.81
N MET A 888 -37.63 -12.98 -34.37
CA MET A 888 -36.76 -13.75 -33.45
C MET A 888 -36.09 -14.90 -34.26
N PRO A 889 -35.27 -15.83 -33.69
CA PRO A 889 -34.38 -15.80 -32.50
C PRO A 889 -32.99 -16.50 -32.75
N ALA A 890 -32.26 -16.77 -31.66
CA ALA A 890 -31.47 -18.00 -31.37
C ALA A 890 -29.96 -18.14 -31.70
N LEU A 891 -29.28 -18.73 -30.71
CA LEU A 891 -28.06 -19.58 -30.64
C LEU A 891 -27.27 -19.90 -31.93
N TYR A 892 -25.93 -20.03 -31.81
CA TYR A 892 -25.24 -21.35 -31.77
C TYR A 892 -23.77 -21.27 -31.28
N LEU A 893 -23.20 -22.45 -30.98
CA LEU A 893 -21.86 -22.67 -30.40
C LEU A 893 -20.82 -23.18 -31.43
N THR A 894 -19.65 -22.53 -31.52
CA THR A 894 -18.33 -23.16 -31.88
C THR A 894 -18.24 -23.75 -33.33
N PRO A 895 -17.22 -24.54 -33.78
CA PRO A 895 -15.96 -25.01 -33.16
C PRO A 895 -14.67 -25.10 -34.06
N ILE A 896 -13.59 -25.70 -33.50
CA ILE A 896 -12.46 -26.46 -34.13
C ILE A 896 -11.12 -25.73 -34.46
N LYS A 897 -10.07 -26.07 -33.65
CA LYS A 897 -8.65 -26.51 -33.93
C LYS A 897 -7.81 -25.80 -35.03
N LYS A 898 -6.47 -25.68 -34.95
CA LYS A 898 -5.45 -26.69 -34.55
C LYS A 898 -4.11 -26.11 -34.01
N THR A 899 -3.49 -26.94 -33.18
CA THR A 899 -2.06 -27.17 -32.80
C THR A 899 -0.92 -26.41 -33.51
N ASP A 900 0.16 -26.12 -32.76
CA ASP A 900 1.39 -26.95 -32.68
C ASP A 900 2.23 -26.54 -31.43
N ASP A 901 3.23 -27.34 -31.03
CA ASP A 901 3.74 -27.42 -29.63
C ASP A 901 5.11 -26.77 -29.34
N ASN A 902 5.40 -26.43 -28.06
CA ASN A 902 6.41 -27.16 -27.26
C ASN A 902 6.55 -26.78 -25.75
N HIS A 903 7.13 -27.73 -25.01
CA HIS A 903 7.44 -27.81 -23.57
C HIS A 903 8.86 -27.26 -23.23
N SER A 904 9.38 -27.14 -21.98
CA SER A 904 8.86 -27.18 -20.58
C SER A 904 9.95 -26.67 -19.59
N GLU A 905 9.68 -26.71 -18.28
CA GLU A 905 10.58 -26.33 -17.19
C GLU A 905 11.53 -27.47 -16.68
N THR A 906 12.35 -27.12 -15.67
CA THR A 906 12.99 -27.95 -14.60
C THR A 906 14.44 -28.47 -14.73
N SER A 907 15.00 -28.72 -13.53
CA SER A 907 16.38 -29.03 -13.07
C SER A 907 16.88 -30.46 -13.41
N ALA A 908 18.13 -30.92 -13.14
CA ALA A 908 19.02 -30.66 -11.99
C ALA A 908 20.50 -31.16 -12.15
N ASP A 909 21.27 -30.99 -11.06
CA ASP A 909 22.33 -31.87 -10.48
C ASP A 909 23.84 -31.87 -10.87
N THR A 910 24.66 -31.57 -9.84
CA THR A 910 26.02 -32.09 -9.49
C THR A 910 27.27 -31.74 -10.34
N GLY A 911 28.48 -31.54 -9.79
CA GLY A 911 28.87 -31.38 -8.36
C GLY A 911 30.41 -31.43 -8.06
N THR A 912 30.78 -31.08 -6.80
CA THR A 912 32.03 -31.38 -6.03
C THR A 912 33.35 -30.57 -6.18
N ASN A 913 33.89 -30.18 -4.99
CA ASN A 913 35.32 -30.07 -4.54
C ASN A 913 36.25 -28.94 -5.07
N ASP A 914 37.16 -28.31 -4.29
CA ASP A 914 37.52 -28.33 -2.85
C ASP A 914 38.48 -27.13 -2.50
N SER A 915 38.73 -26.85 -1.22
CA SER A 915 39.69 -25.90 -0.59
C SER A 915 39.40 -24.37 -0.67
N GLY A 916 39.70 -23.54 0.35
CA GLY A 916 40.01 -23.82 1.76
C GLY A 916 41.01 -22.86 2.45
N ARG A 917 40.55 -21.96 3.34
CA ARG A 917 41.32 -21.32 4.45
C ARG A 917 40.46 -20.33 5.28
N GLY A 918 40.96 -19.94 6.45
CA GLY A 918 40.45 -18.83 7.27
C GLY A 918 41.42 -18.46 8.41
N GLY A 919 41.10 -17.41 9.18
CA GLY A 919 41.78 -17.02 10.43
C GLY A 919 42.40 -15.61 10.45
N SER A 920 42.49 -15.04 11.65
CA SER A 920 43.17 -13.79 12.08
C SER A 920 42.69 -12.43 11.52
N ASP A 921 42.78 -11.30 12.23
CA ASP A 921 42.80 -10.97 13.67
C ASP A 921 42.63 -9.41 13.83
N GLU A 922 42.54 -8.90 15.06
CA GLU A 922 43.07 -7.62 15.62
C GLU A 922 43.20 -6.32 14.76
N ASP A 923 43.05 -5.08 15.26
CA ASP A 923 42.52 -4.47 16.52
C ASP A 923 42.55 -2.92 16.34
N ILE A 924 42.15 -2.12 17.35
CA ILE A 924 42.62 -0.72 17.61
C ILE A 924 42.14 0.39 16.62
N HIS A 925 41.84 1.66 16.98
CA HIS A 925 42.00 2.45 18.22
C HIS A 925 40.76 3.33 18.51
N LEU A 926 40.38 3.48 19.78
CA LEU A 926 39.53 4.58 20.29
C LEU A 926 40.35 5.86 20.52
N HIS A 927 39.71 7.03 20.54
CA HIS A 927 39.96 8.00 21.63
C HIS A 927 38.81 8.97 21.92
N SER A 928 38.54 9.17 23.20
CA SER A 928 37.70 10.24 23.79
C SER A 928 38.57 11.11 24.73
N PHE A 929 38.03 12.26 25.19
CA PHE A 929 38.37 13.09 26.40
C PHE A 929 38.05 14.60 26.14
N SER A 930 37.77 15.50 27.10
CA SER A 930 37.53 15.40 28.56
C SER A 930 36.94 16.69 29.21
N THR A 931 35.80 16.57 29.91
CA THR A 931 35.52 16.96 31.33
C THR A 931 35.64 18.41 31.89
N VAL A 932 34.90 18.66 33.02
CA VAL A 932 35.04 19.76 34.05
C VAL A 932 34.46 21.14 33.62
N SER A 933 33.71 21.95 34.40
CA SER A 933 33.19 21.90 35.80
C SER A 933 31.87 22.71 35.97
N SER A 934 31.12 22.44 37.05
CA SER A 934 30.12 23.36 37.66
C SER A 934 30.74 24.07 38.89
N PRO A 935 30.12 25.10 39.55
CA PRO A 935 29.02 24.81 40.50
C PRO A 935 28.06 25.98 40.91
N ARG A 936 27.09 25.68 41.81
CA ARG A 936 26.33 26.58 42.74
C ARG A 936 25.27 27.55 42.16
N ASP A 937 24.19 27.93 42.87
CA ASP A 937 23.48 27.33 44.03
C ASP A 937 22.05 27.95 44.20
N LYS A 938 21.08 27.19 44.77
CA LYS A 938 20.02 27.53 45.77
C LYS A 938 19.28 28.91 45.77
N CYS A 939 18.01 29.08 46.21
CA CYS A 939 16.96 28.21 46.78
C CYS A 939 15.61 28.98 46.98
N ARG A 940 14.46 28.26 47.05
CA ARG A 940 13.14 28.63 47.68
C ARG A 940 12.45 29.91 47.15
N GLY A 941 11.14 30.13 47.14
CA GLY A 941 9.89 29.63 47.75
C GLY A 941 8.79 30.69 47.42
N ASP A 942 7.49 30.66 47.76
CA ASP A 942 6.63 29.71 48.48
C ASP A 942 5.12 29.96 48.15
N SER A 943 4.32 28.89 47.98
CA SER A 943 2.88 28.78 48.39
C SER A 943 1.74 29.61 47.74
N VAL A 944 0.48 29.32 48.15
CA VAL A 944 -0.84 29.98 47.85
C VAL A 944 -1.40 29.77 46.42
N ARG A 945 -2.56 29.16 46.08
CA ARG A 945 -3.75 28.54 46.75
C ARG A 945 -4.93 29.48 47.15
N ILE A 946 -6.20 28.99 47.05
CA ILE A 946 -7.53 29.60 47.41
C ILE A 946 -8.17 30.39 46.24
N ARG A 947 -9.49 30.35 45.91
CA ARG A 947 -10.70 29.49 46.17
C ARG A 947 -11.66 29.69 44.95
N GLN A 948 -12.87 29.12 44.77
CA GLN A 948 -13.99 28.80 45.68
C GLN A 948 -14.90 27.74 45.00
N GLU A 949 -15.24 26.59 45.63
CA GLU A 949 -16.56 26.22 46.23
C GLU A 949 -17.74 26.26 45.22
N ILE A 950 -18.68 25.29 45.17
CA ILE A 950 -19.43 24.68 46.29
C ILE A 950 -19.49 23.14 46.24
N ILE A 951 -19.45 22.53 47.43
CA ILE A 951 -19.76 21.13 47.78
C ILE A 951 -20.90 21.27 48.84
N PRO A 952 -22.02 20.50 48.87
CA PRO A 952 -21.98 19.11 49.43
C PRO A 952 -23.22 18.21 49.13
N PHE A 953 -23.53 17.07 49.81
CA PHE A 953 -22.96 16.25 50.92
C PHE A 953 -23.20 14.76 50.49
N SER A 954 -22.20 13.86 50.37
CA SER A 954 -21.75 12.85 51.39
C SER A 954 -22.71 11.65 51.62
N PHE A 955 -22.32 10.41 51.97
CA PHE A 955 -21.09 9.80 52.58
C PHE A 955 -20.90 8.37 51.98
N LYS A 956 -19.70 7.78 51.77
CA LYS A 956 -18.77 7.11 52.73
C LYS A 956 -19.44 5.97 53.54
N ARG A 957 -18.82 4.80 53.87
CA ARG A 957 -17.45 4.23 53.77
C ARG A 957 -17.52 2.69 54.11
N ASN A 958 -16.51 1.81 54.22
CA ASN A 958 -15.02 1.84 54.23
C ASN A 958 -14.43 0.40 54.03
N LEU A 959 -13.27 0.24 53.35
CA LEU A 959 -12.23 -0.82 53.57
C LEU A 959 -12.63 -2.31 53.34
N ASN A 960 -11.73 -3.30 53.13
CA ASN A 960 -10.25 -3.37 53.23
C ASN A 960 -9.63 -4.40 52.23
N THR A 961 -8.39 -4.15 51.78
CA THR A 961 -7.46 -5.08 51.08
C THR A 961 -6.36 -5.57 52.09
N PRO A 962 -5.31 -6.42 51.82
CA PRO A 962 -4.58 -6.67 50.53
C PRO A 962 -3.90 -8.06 50.28
N GLY A 963 -3.23 -8.18 49.11
CA GLY A 963 -2.19 -9.18 48.74
C GLY A 963 -2.51 -9.95 47.43
N TYR A 964 -1.75 -9.90 46.31
CA TYR A 964 -0.33 -10.25 46.01
C TYR A 964 -0.05 -11.77 45.99
N LEU A 965 0.58 -12.42 44.99
CA LEU A 965 1.23 -12.07 43.69
C LEU A 965 1.30 -13.32 42.76
N PHE A 966 1.24 -13.15 41.42
CA PHE A 966 1.88 -14.00 40.36
C PHE A 966 1.41 -15.50 40.27
N GLU A 967 1.64 -16.32 39.24
CA GLU A 967 2.27 -16.20 37.89
C GLU A 967 1.66 -17.21 36.87
N GLU A 968 1.89 -16.97 35.57
CA GLU A 968 1.94 -17.90 34.41
C GLU A 968 0.86 -18.98 34.09
N ALA A 969 0.84 -19.37 32.81
CA ALA A 969 -0.21 -20.16 32.16
C ALA A 969 0.23 -21.59 31.76
N LYS A 970 -0.74 -22.51 31.58
CA LYS A 970 -0.81 -23.44 30.42
C LYS A 970 -2.07 -24.32 30.37
N LEU A 971 -2.55 -24.51 29.14
CA LEU A 971 -3.41 -25.63 28.67
C LEU A 971 -2.61 -26.97 28.77
N PRO A 972 -3.24 -28.16 28.92
CA PRO A 972 -3.93 -28.78 27.77
C PRO A 972 -5.06 -29.82 28.01
N ASN A 973 -5.99 -29.86 27.03
CA ASN A 973 -6.59 -31.03 26.36
C ASN A 973 -7.31 -32.21 27.09
N LYS A 974 -8.29 -32.75 26.34
CA LYS A 974 -8.93 -34.09 26.40
C LYS A 974 -9.95 -34.37 27.52
N ILE A 975 -10.96 -35.24 27.32
CA ILE A 975 -11.79 -35.62 26.14
C ILE A 975 -12.94 -36.52 26.64
N MET A 976 -14.01 -36.70 25.84
CA MET A 976 -15.06 -37.74 25.93
C MET A 976 -16.14 -37.68 27.05
N LEU A 977 -17.37 -37.46 26.56
CA LEU A 977 -18.59 -38.27 26.79
C LEU A 977 -19.07 -38.54 28.23
N LEU A 978 -20.15 -37.84 28.58
CA LEU A 978 -21.21 -38.33 29.46
C LEU A 978 -22.23 -39.14 28.64
N GLN A 979 -22.94 -40.08 29.27
CA GLN A 979 -24.10 -40.75 28.69
C GLN A 979 -25.10 -41.15 29.80
N ASN A 980 -26.39 -41.21 29.43
CA ASN A 980 -27.56 -41.67 30.20
C ASN A 980 -27.99 -40.81 31.41
N ASP A 981 -28.93 -39.90 31.15
CA ASP A 981 -30.12 -39.75 32.02
C ASP A 981 -30.95 -41.05 32.04
N SER A 982 -31.75 -41.26 33.09
CA SER A 982 -33.19 -41.62 32.98
C SER A 982 -33.88 -41.81 34.35
N ASP A 983 -35.17 -41.45 34.39
CA ASP A 983 -36.26 -42.07 35.19
C ASP A 983 -36.29 -41.92 36.75
N VAL A 984 -37.43 -41.65 37.42
CA VAL A 984 -38.84 -41.49 36.98
C VAL A 984 -39.77 -40.81 38.03
N HIS A 985 -40.91 -40.24 37.57
CA HIS A 985 -42.16 -39.84 38.29
C HIS A 985 -42.18 -38.78 39.42
N GLY A 986 -43.25 -37.94 39.44
CA GLY A 986 -43.68 -37.13 40.60
C GLY A 986 -44.65 -35.97 40.26
N ASP A 987 -45.96 -36.18 40.40
CA ASP A 987 -47.04 -35.30 39.86
C ASP A 987 -47.44 -34.07 40.75
N CYS A 988 -48.20 -33.13 40.15
CA CYS A 988 -49.14 -32.16 40.72
C CYS A 988 -48.74 -30.78 41.34
N LYS A 989 -49.01 -29.72 40.54
CA LYS A 989 -49.85 -28.52 40.83
C LYS A 989 -49.45 -27.38 41.81
N SER A 990 -49.19 -26.23 41.17
CA SER A 990 -49.77 -24.88 41.41
C SER A 990 -49.42 -24.00 42.64
N ASN A 991 -49.04 -22.75 42.30
CA ASN A 991 -49.16 -21.48 43.06
C ASN A 991 -48.37 -21.30 44.39
N GLY A 992 -47.76 -20.11 44.53
CA GLY A 992 -47.39 -19.55 45.84
C GLY A 992 -46.08 -18.75 45.82
N SER A 993 -46.15 -17.46 46.14
CA SER A 993 -44.98 -16.60 46.39
C SER A 993 -44.63 -16.54 47.89
N ASP A 994 -43.34 -16.38 48.19
CA ASP A 994 -42.73 -15.96 49.47
C ASP A 994 -43.04 -16.77 50.76
N CYS A 995 -41.99 -17.35 51.37
CA CYS A 995 -41.45 -16.88 52.66
C CYS A 995 -40.22 -17.68 53.18
N HIS A 996 -39.26 -16.94 53.74
CA HIS A 996 -38.37 -17.24 54.89
C HIS A 996 -37.57 -18.56 55.03
N GLU A 997 -36.24 -18.38 55.05
CA GLU A 997 -35.24 -18.87 56.05
C GLU A 997 -35.03 -20.37 56.40
N ALA A 998 -33.72 -20.72 56.43
CA ALA A 998 -33.02 -21.46 57.51
C ALA A 998 -32.36 -22.84 57.23
N VAL A 999 -31.02 -22.82 57.21
CA VAL A 999 -30.11 -23.70 57.99
C VAL A 999 -30.02 -25.21 57.67
N SER A 1000 -29.14 -25.52 56.70
CA SER A 1000 -27.97 -26.42 56.80
C SER A 1000 -28.09 -27.97 56.92
N LYS A 1001 -27.05 -28.65 56.36
CA LYS A 1001 -26.49 -29.98 56.73
C LYS A 1001 -27.31 -31.23 56.34
N ASP A 1002 -26.70 -32.41 56.09
CA ASP A 1002 -25.31 -32.88 55.94
C ASP A 1002 -25.31 -33.88 54.73
N VAL A 1003 -24.33 -33.93 53.82
CA VAL A 1003 -23.12 -34.82 53.77
C VAL A 1003 -23.43 -36.34 53.79
N VAL A 1004 -22.59 -37.14 53.07
CA VAL A 1004 -22.58 -38.61 52.85
C VAL A 1004 -23.36 -39.06 51.60
N VAL A 1005 -22.76 -39.71 50.58
CA VAL A 1005 -21.35 -40.12 50.32
C VAL A 1005 -20.74 -39.27 49.20
#